data_AF-A0AAX3MWA2-F1
#
_entry.id   AF-A0AAX3MWA2-F1
#
_cell.length_a   1.000
_cell.length_b   1.000
_cell.length_c   1.000
_cell.angle_alpha   90.00
_cell.angle_beta   90.00
_cell.angle_gamma   90.00
#
_symmetry.space_group_name_H-M   'P 1'
#
loop_
_entity.id
_entity.type
_entity.pdbx_description
1 polymer ?
#
loop_
_entity_poly.entity_id
_entity_poly.type
_entity_poly.pdbx_seq_one_letter_code
_entity_poly.pdbx_strand_id
1 'polypeptide(L)'
;MLTSVKRQNDDLRMRLQDLQKLFLDHDDSKAAASIADLQGKAEAGELTLAFCGHFSAGKSSLINRLCGKKVLPSSPVPTSANVVAIRNGPRQAKIHRTAPISNQGELSDQPNHEIDAVNAASLYPITVSPDELDEYCKNGEQYAYIEVWEQVGLLQERAVLLDTPGVDSTDGAHKQATDSALHLADAVFYVMDYNHVQSENNLTFAKSLSDWGKPLYLIVTQIDKHRDEELSFAEYRAAVEAAFNAWEVSYAGLLFTTLRKPEHPYNQLNVLPDVIEKLLSIRTDLLNHSLASSAIHISKQFLMRYEDGREERKGGLLTELGGEEGAARLAARKQAIEQEIQAVTELPQLELNRIRDEVDRLLQNANLTPADVREAAGKYIESRRPGFKVGFLFSAGKTEQEKQERFNQFWSLFSKQAEGQAAFHLRTLLRQLGHTHELWNEEWDQKLDEQLYSIDEGLITSKSTPDGTVTGEYVLNYCKELRAELIARYRKSALELAEQLLEGLKSAAADKHGELLRELEELRKQSAAAEALTAIEQEIAAMSAAVQALLPAKDQLTAGALPAVTAPAVPEQLGTASAGISAMSTSADIPAAAREPRTRLAHAPLAARRHERLAAAAAGLTQAAALVAPYTAMKSAVRGLTARAASLAGGTFTLALFGAFSAGKSSFANALLGEAVLPVSPHPTTAAINRIMAPAEGAAHRTARVAMKTRDALWQDLTFSFDLLGLGKAEEHSWREKVAALTPQQVHPAGRPHYSFLKAAAAGYDEAEPKLGSAWIASMDEYRAYVAEEQKSCFVDSIDLYYNCELTSQGIILVDTPGADSINARHTGVTFNYMKNADALVFVTYYNHAFSQGDRQFLNQLGRVKDAKSLDNMFFVINAADLASSEEELELVKEHVTNQLQHNGVRVPKVYPVSSLLALQAKQQGDEAKLDASRFTVFERAFSHFAGDELPDLAIHAASKEVGYVRQRVEQWIRDARQGEAERLARKQKLTDIKQHGLELLSAYGSSNKDAEIAQEMKELLFHVGQRISYRMSEFMSEAFHPSVLREDQGDLKGIFHASGRELLRILYLEIEQELLATTLRMESKGQRLTQEEAERTSRRLAEISDGIQVYSEVTGHWETPTLKRTDVKEPIAWKNVWKYFKNPKHFFEGPGRKQLQAALEPELKALLLQELEHNEAYLITYFQDLTRASLMDHKERMEEQWSEEIAGLIGALEYASDIHTLEELVTRLNEAQESLI
;
A
#
# COMPACT_ATOMS: atom_id res chain seq x y z
N MET A 1 37.87 -31.71 -4.91
CA MET A 1 36.59 -31.18 -4.40
C MET A 1 36.66 -30.85 -2.91
N LEU A 2 36.96 -31.80 -2.00
CA LEU A 2 37.09 -31.52 -0.55
C LEU A 2 38.11 -30.41 -0.19
N THR A 3 39.20 -30.27 -0.95
CA THR A 3 40.21 -29.22 -0.79
C THR A 3 39.82 -27.84 -1.35
N SER A 4 38.86 -27.75 -2.29
CA SER A 4 38.40 -26.46 -2.81
C SER A 4 37.26 -25.88 -1.96
N VAL A 5 36.34 -26.73 -1.49
CA VAL A 5 35.23 -26.34 -0.59
C VAL A 5 35.76 -25.85 0.76
N LYS A 6 36.82 -26.47 1.27
CA LYS A 6 37.46 -26.03 2.53
C LYS A 6 38.13 -24.67 2.37
N ARG A 7 38.84 -24.43 1.26
CA ARG A 7 39.43 -23.12 0.93
C ARG A 7 38.40 -22.01 0.74
N GLN A 8 37.24 -22.30 0.13
CA GLN A 8 36.16 -21.31 -0.03
C GLN A 8 35.51 -20.93 1.32
N ASN A 9 35.28 -21.90 2.21
CA ASN A 9 34.76 -21.62 3.55
C ASN A 9 35.74 -20.82 4.41
N ASP A 10 37.04 -21.12 4.33
CA ASP A 10 38.08 -20.38 5.05
C ASP A 10 38.20 -18.93 4.52
N ASP A 11 38.04 -18.71 3.21
CA ASP A 11 38.02 -17.37 2.58
C ASP A 11 36.80 -16.54 3.02
N LEU A 12 35.60 -17.14 3.02
CA LEU A 12 34.37 -16.48 3.48
C LEU A 12 34.46 -16.04 4.94
N ARG A 13 35.01 -16.89 5.81
CA ARG A 13 35.19 -16.57 7.24
C ARG A 13 36.16 -15.41 7.46
N MET A 14 37.30 -15.39 6.76
CA MET A 14 38.24 -14.27 6.83
C MET A 14 37.58 -12.96 6.38
N ARG A 15 36.85 -12.98 5.26
CA ARG A 15 36.11 -11.81 4.77
C ARG A 15 35.08 -11.28 5.77
N LEU A 16 34.32 -12.17 6.43
CA LEU A 16 33.37 -11.76 7.47
C LEU A 16 34.08 -11.17 8.70
N GLN A 17 35.26 -11.67 9.08
CA GLN A 17 36.07 -11.08 10.15
C GLN A 17 36.58 -9.68 9.79
N ASP A 18 37.08 -9.52 8.57
CA ASP A 18 37.56 -8.23 8.08
C ASP A 18 36.42 -7.20 7.96
N LEU A 19 35.22 -7.62 7.51
CA LEU A 19 34.01 -6.77 7.50
C LEU A 19 33.59 -6.34 8.90
N GLN A 20 33.57 -7.26 9.86
CA GLN A 20 33.22 -6.93 11.25
C GLN A 20 34.18 -5.89 11.82
N LYS A 21 35.48 -6.09 11.61
CA LYS A 21 36.51 -5.16 12.06
C LYS A 21 36.34 -3.79 11.39
N LEU A 22 36.12 -3.75 10.08
CA LEU A 22 35.88 -2.50 9.35
C LEU A 22 34.66 -1.76 9.91
N PHE A 23 33.57 -2.45 10.25
CA PHE A 23 32.39 -1.81 10.83
C PHE A 23 32.64 -1.27 12.25
N LEU A 24 33.43 -1.97 13.07
CA LEU A 24 33.84 -1.49 14.39
C LEU A 24 34.78 -0.28 14.32
N ASP A 25 35.74 -0.28 13.39
CA ASP A 25 36.67 0.83 13.16
C ASP A 25 35.95 2.11 12.69
N HIS A 26 34.68 1.99 12.27
CA HIS A 26 33.79 3.09 11.84
C HIS A 26 32.54 3.26 12.72
N ASP A 27 32.57 2.79 13.97
CA ASP A 27 31.53 2.99 15.00
C ASP A 27 30.12 2.43 14.65
N ASP A 28 29.99 1.50 13.69
CA ASP A 28 28.71 0.82 13.40
C ASP A 28 28.62 -0.51 14.17
N SER A 29 28.37 -0.40 15.47
CA SER A 29 28.22 -1.55 16.38
C SER A 29 27.08 -2.49 15.99
N LYS A 30 26.02 -1.97 15.32
CA LYS A 30 24.86 -2.77 14.87
C LYS A 30 25.22 -3.66 13.68
N ALA A 31 25.91 -3.12 12.67
CA ALA A 31 26.41 -3.91 11.54
C ALA A 31 27.45 -4.93 12.01
N ALA A 32 28.36 -4.53 12.90
CA ALA A 32 29.37 -5.42 13.47
C ALA A 32 28.74 -6.59 14.24
N ALA A 33 27.70 -6.34 15.06
CA ALA A 33 26.96 -7.39 15.75
C ALA A 33 26.28 -8.35 14.76
N SER A 34 25.65 -7.82 13.71
CA SER A 34 24.99 -8.65 12.68
C SER A 34 25.99 -9.54 11.93
N ILE A 35 27.19 -9.03 11.61
CA ILE A 35 28.27 -9.84 11.03
C ILE A 35 28.78 -10.88 12.03
N ALA A 36 28.86 -10.56 13.33
CA ALA A 36 29.22 -11.51 14.37
C ALA A 36 28.23 -12.69 14.41
N ASP A 37 26.93 -12.42 14.27
CA ASP A 37 25.91 -13.47 14.21
C ASP A 37 26.09 -14.35 12.96
N LEU A 38 26.46 -13.77 11.81
CA LEU A 38 26.79 -14.53 10.59
C LEU A 38 28.06 -15.38 10.76
N GLN A 39 29.07 -14.89 11.49
CA GLN A 39 30.28 -15.68 11.81
C GLN A 39 29.93 -16.86 12.71
N GLY A 40 29.16 -16.63 13.78
CA GLY A 40 28.69 -17.69 14.67
C GLY A 40 27.88 -18.75 13.91
N LYS A 41 27.05 -18.33 12.95
CA LYS A 41 26.33 -19.23 12.05
C LYS A 41 27.26 -20.02 11.12
N ALA A 42 28.26 -19.36 10.54
CA ALA A 42 29.27 -20.01 9.70
C ALA A 42 30.11 -21.04 10.48
N GLU A 43 30.31 -20.82 11.78
CA GLU A 43 30.97 -21.75 12.70
C GLU A 43 30.07 -22.96 13.05
N ALA A 44 28.81 -22.70 13.37
CA ALA A 44 27.82 -23.75 13.66
C ALA A 44 27.57 -24.67 12.45
N GLY A 45 27.55 -24.12 11.23
CA GLY A 45 27.38 -24.90 9.99
C GLY A 45 25.98 -25.51 9.83
N GLU A 46 24.98 -24.92 10.47
CA GLU A 46 23.57 -25.33 10.45
C GLU A 46 22.76 -24.43 9.51
N LEU A 47 21.78 -25.01 8.79
CA LEU A 47 20.79 -24.23 8.04
C LEU A 47 19.68 -23.72 8.97
N THR A 48 19.43 -22.42 8.97
CA THR A 48 18.27 -21.78 9.58
C THR A 48 17.11 -21.75 8.59
N LEU A 49 16.05 -22.51 8.87
CA LEU A 49 14.82 -22.53 8.09
C LEU A 49 13.78 -21.67 8.82
N ALA A 50 13.52 -20.48 8.29
CA ALA A 50 12.59 -19.54 8.92
C ALA A 50 11.15 -19.82 8.46
N PHE A 51 10.24 -19.95 9.42
CA PHE A 51 8.81 -20.02 9.19
C PHE A 51 8.19 -18.67 9.56
N CYS A 52 7.54 -18.04 8.59
CA CYS A 52 6.90 -16.73 8.73
C CYS A 52 5.43 -16.85 8.34
N GLY A 53 4.55 -15.98 8.83
CA GLY A 53 3.12 -16.07 8.53
C GLY A 53 2.27 -15.19 9.41
N HIS A 54 1.11 -14.77 8.90
CA HIS A 54 0.09 -14.01 9.63
C HIS A 54 -0.44 -14.77 10.85
N PHE A 55 -1.11 -14.04 11.73
CA PHE A 55 -1.65 -14.63 12.95
C PHE A 55 -2.67 -15.75 12.61
N SER A 56 -2.67 -16.86 13.36
CA SER A 56 -3.52 -18.03 13.12
C SER A 56 -3.38 -18.73 11.76
N ALA A 57 -2.35 -18.46 10.97
CA ALA A 57 -2.07 -19.17 9.71
C ALA A 57 -1.64 -20.65 9.90
N GLY A 58 -1.54 -21.14 11.14
CA GLY A 58 -1.18 -22.53 11.46
C GLY A 58 0.33 -22.82 11.47
N LYS A 59 1.16 -21.78 11.54
CA LYS A 59 2.63 -21.85 11.53
C LYS A 59 3.23 -22.72 12.65
N SER A 60 2.97 -22.40 13.92
CA SER A 60 3.53 -23.16 15.06
C SER A 60 2.98 -24.60 15.10
N SER A 61 1.74 -24.82 14.64
CA SER A 61 1.16 -26.16 14.46
C SER A 61 1.88 -26.96 13.35
N LEU A 62 2.24 -26.32 12.24
CA LEU A 62 3.00 -26.93 11.16
C LEU A 62 4.42 -27.30 11.63
N ILE A 63 5.07 -26.42 12.38
CA ILE A 63 6.38 -26.68 13.00
C ILE A 63 6.31 -27.87 13.97
N ASN A 64 5.31 -27.90 14.87
CA ASN A 64 5.09 -29.03 15.76
C ASN A 64 4.91 -30.35 14.99
N ARG A 65 4.19 -30.32 13.86
CA ARG A 65 4.02 -31.49 13.00
C ARG A 65 5.33 -31.95 12.38
N LEU A 66 6.16 -31.02 11.88
CA LEU A 66 7.50 -31.31 11.35
C LEU A 66 8.43 -31.89 12.43
N CYS A 67 8.31 -31.40 13.67
CA CYS A 67 9.06 -31.92 14.81
C CYS A 67 8.59 -33.31 15.28
N GLY A 68 7.42 -33.76 14.84
CA GLY A 68 6.79 -35.01 15.27
C GLY A 68 6.22 -34.96 16.70
N LYS A 69 6.26 -33.81 17.37
CA LYS A 69 5.81 -33.60 18.76
C LYS A 69 5.50 -32.12 19.02
N LYS A 70 4.76 -31.84 20.10
CA LYS A 70 4.43 -30.47 20.52
C LYS A 70 5.66 -29.82 21.17
N VAL A 71 6.28 -28.87 20.46
CA VAL A 71 7.49 -28.11 20.88
C VAL A 71 7.14 -26.65 21.18
N LEU A 72 6.14 -26.10 20.49
CA LEU A 72 5.63 -24.74 20.67
C LEU A 72 4.16 -24.74 21.11
N PRO A 73 3.71 -23.74 21.90
CA PRO A 73 2.29 -23.47 22.04
C PRO A 73 1.65 -23.21 20.68
N SER A 74 0.49 -23.82 20.44
CA SER A 74 -0.39 -23.51 19.31
C SER A 74 -1.67 -22.90 19.88
N SER A 75 -1.86 -21.60 19.68
CA SER A 75 -3.04 -20.86 20.13
C SER A 75 -3.67 -20.11 18.96
N PRO A 76 -5.01 -20.12 18.82
CA PRO A 76 -5.76 -19.29 17.86
C PRO A 76 -5.93 -17.84 18.35
N VAL A 77 -5.41 -17.50 19.55
CA VAL A 77 -5.33 -16.14 20.12
C VAL A 77 -3.87 -15.63 20.10
N PRO A 78 -3.59 -14.33 19.87
CA PRO A 78 -2.23 -13.78 19.68
C PRO A 78 -1.20 -14.28 20.71
N THR A 79 -0.18 -15.01 20.24
CA THR A 79 1.01 -15.38 21.03
C THR A 79 2.06 -14.28 20.92
N SER A 80 2.79 -13.99 22.00
CA SER A 80 3.56 -12.76 22.15
C SER A 80 4.84 -12.70 21.30
N ALA A 81 5.49 -11.51 21.27
CA ALA A 81 6.53 -11.04 20.33
C ALA A 81 7.91 -11.76 20.32
N ASN A 82 7.96 -13.07 20.51
CA ASN A 82 9.23 -13.79 20.70
C ASN A 82 9.66 -14.53 19.41
N VAL A 83 10.93 -14.41 19.03
CA VAL A 83 11.53 -15.30 18.01
C VAL A 83 11.95 -16.59 18.69
N VAL A 84 11.49 -17.75 18.17
CA VAL A 84 11.79 -19.06 18.77
C VAL A 84 12.63 -19.92 17.83
N ALA A 85 13.82 -20.32 18.27
CA ALA A 85 14.71 -21.21 17.53
C ALA A 85 14.62 -22.64 18.08
N ILE A 86 14.28 -23.61 17.23
CA ILE A 86 14.17 -25.03 17.58
C ILE A 86 15.39 -25.78 17.03
N ARG A 87 16.11 -26.43 17.94
CA ARG A 87 17.36 -27.16 17.68
C ARG A 87 17.21 -28.62 18.08
N ASN A 88 17.97 -29.50 17.44
CA ASN A 88 17.99 -30.92 17.82
C ASN A 88 18.90 -31.15 19.04
N GLY A 89 18.39 -31.72 20.12
CA GLY A 89 19.20 -32.06 21.29
C GLY A 89 18.41 -32.51 22.52
N PRO A 90 19.05 -32.58 23.70
CA PRO A 90 18.36 -32.93 24.94
C PRO A 90 17.29 -31.89 25.28
N ARG A 91 16.14 -32.35 25.79
CA ARG A 91 14.95 -31.53 26.06
C ARG A 91 15.25 -30.41 27.07
N GLN A 92 15.31 -29.17 26.61
CA GLN A 92 15.52 -27.95 27.42
C GLN A 92 15.02 -26.71 26.67
N ALA A 93 14.66 -25.64 27.38
CA ALA A 93 14.40 -24.33 26.77
C ALA A 93 15.24 -23.24 27.45
N LYS A 94 15.81 -22.32 26.67
CA LYS A 94 16.62 -21.19 27.13
C LYS A 94 15.97 -19.88 26.72
N ILE A 95 15.74 -19.01 27.69
CA ILE A 95 15.07 -17.71 27.49
C ILE A 95 16.10 -16.60 27.62
N HIS A 96 16.27 -15.79 26.58
CA HIS A 96 17.17 -14.65 26.55
C HIS A 96 16.38 -13.35 26.80
N ARG A 97 16.79 -12.58 27.81
CA ARG A 97 16.16 -11.31 28.21
C ARG A 97 16.62 -10.14 27.34
N THR A 98 15.72 -9.19 27.08
CA THR A 98 16.06 -7.93 26.39
C THR A 98 16.81 -6.99 27.33
N ALA A 99 17.85 -6.29 26.85
CA ALA A 99 18.54 -5.27 27.64
C ALA A 99 17.56 -4.16 28.06
N PRO A 100 17.63 -3.62 29.30
CA PRO A 100 16.68 -2.61 29.76
C PRO A 100 16.80 -1.32 28.95
N ILE A 101 15.71 -0.91 28.31
CA ILE A 101 15.55 0.42 27.72
C ILE A 101 15.18 1.37 28.85
N SER A 102 15.95 2.44 29.05
CA SER A 102 15.61 3.50 30.00
C SER A 102 14.35 4.22 29.52
N ASN A 103 13.29 4.19 30.32
CA ASN A 103 12.07 4.98 30.13
C ASN A 103 12.37 6.47 30.37
N GLN A 104 12.98 7.13 29.39
CA GLN A 104 12.94 8.57 29.13
C GLN A 104 13.86 8.84 27.93
N GLY A 105 13.30 9.34 26.83
CA GLY A 105 14.02 9.66 25.60
C GLY A 105 14.88 10.92 25.71
N GLU A 106 15.83 10.95 26.64
CA GLU A 106 16.92 11.93 26.70
C GLU A 106 18.26 11.19 26.80
N LEU A 107 19.15 11.42 25.83
CA LEU A 107 20.57 11.12 25.98
C LEU A 107 21.12 12.05 27.06
N SER A 108 21.38 11.53 28.26
CA SER A 108 22.21 12.24 29.22
C SER A 108 23.67 12.11 28.78
N ASP A 109 24.24 13.21 28.28
CA ASP A 109 25.67 13.40 28.08
C ASP A 109 26.40 13.41 29.44
N GLN A 110 26.64 12.25 30.04
CA GLN A 110 27.66 12.08 31.08
C GLN A 110 28.37 10.72 30.95
N PRO A 111 29.67 10.71 30.58
CA PRO A 111 30.48 9.50 30.64
C PRO A 111 30.99 9.33 32.07
N ASN A 112 30.35 8.45 32.84
CA ASN A 112 30.91 7.69 33.97
C ASN A 112 29.79 7.27 34.93
N HIS A 113 29.18 6.12 34.67
CA HIS A 113 28.75 5.26 35.77
C HIS A 113 29.25 3.85 35.45
N GLU A 114 30.16 3.39 36.30
CA GLU A 114 30.59 2.00 36.36
C GLU A 114 29.34 1.11 36.39
N ILE A 115 29.23 0.21 35.41
CA ILE A 115 28.23 -0.86 35.46
C ILE A 115 28.64 -1.75 36.63
N ASP A 116 27.92 -1.64 37.74
CA ASP A 116 28.10 -2.50 38.90
C ASP A 116 28.11 -3.98 38.47
N ALA A 117 29.17 -4.69 38.85
CA ALA A 117 29.41 -6.10 38.54
C ALA A 117 28.33 -7.08 39.08
N VAL A 118 27.29 -6.56 39.73
CA VAL A 118 26.13 -7.31 40.24
C VAL A 118 25.03 -7.48 39.18
N ASN A 119 24.97 -6.61 38.15
CA ASN A 119 23.93 -6.69 37.10
C ASN A 119 24.30 -7.56 35.88
N ALA A 120 25.57 -7.96 35.73
CA ALA A 120 26.00 -8.87 34.67
C ALA A 120 25.46 -10.31 34.84
N ALA A 121 25.06 -10.69 36.06
CA ALA A 121 24.41 -11.98 36.34
C ALA A 121 22.95 -12.05 35.84
N SER A 122 22.32 -10.91 35.52
CA SER A 122 20.92 -10.85 35.08
C SER A 122 20.70 -11.10 33.57
N LEU A 123 21.79 -11.23 32.81
CA LEU A 123 21.83 -11.44 31.36
C LEU A 123 22.04 -12.91 30.94
N TYR A 124 22.22 -13.84 31.90
CA TYR A 124 22.33 -15.26 31.58
C TYR A 124 20.96 -15.83 31.16
N PRO A 125 20.92 -16.67 30.10
CA PRO A 125 19.67 -17.26 29.65
C PRO A 125 19.08 -18.15 30.74
N ILE A 126 17.79 -17.96 31.02
CA ILE A 126 17.06 -18.78 32.00
C ILE A 126 16.76 -20.11 31.36
N THR A 127 17.21 -21.20 31.98
CA THR A 127 16.83 -22.54 31.54
C THR A 127 15.52 -22.93 32.22
N VAL A 128 14.48 -23.15 31.43
CA VAL A 128 13.16 -23.60 31.90
C VAL A 128 12.84 -24.97 31.30
N SER A 129 11.90 -25.69 31.93
CA SER A 129 11.34 -26.88 31.30
C SER A 129 10.44 -26.47 30.13
N PRO A 130 10.35 -27.26 29.05
CA PRO A 130 9.45 -26.93 27.93
C PRO A 130 7.97 -26.85 28.30
N ASP A 131 7.57 -27.37 29.46
CA ASP A 131 6.18 -27.33 29.95
C ASP A 131 5.85 -25.96 30.58
N GLU A 132 6.87 -25.17 30.96
CA GLU A 132 6.74 -23.78 31.45
C GLU A 132 6.78 -22.75 30.29
N LEU A 133 7.08 -23.19 29.06
CA LEU A 133 7.27 -22.32 27.89
C LEU A 133 6.00 -21.51 27.53
N ASP A 134 4.83 -22.10 27.75
CA ASP A 134 3.52 -21.49 27.45
C ASP A 134 3.27 -20.19 28.24
N GLU A 135 3.89 -20.02 29.42
CA GLU A 135 3.75 -18.82 30.25
C GLU A 135 4.66 -17.67 29.75
N TYR A 136 5.86 -18.01 29.27
CA TYR A 136 6.82 -17.05 28.73
C TYR A 136 6.51 -16.62 27.29
N CYS A 137 5.90 -17.50 26.49
CA CYS A 137 5.37 -17.19 25.15
C CYS A 137 4.09 -16.32 25.18
N LYS A 138 3.56 -15.99 26.36
CA LYS A 138 2.44 -15.04 26.55
C LYS A 138 2.90 -13.64 27.02
N ASN A 139 4.13 -13.50 27.51
CA ASN A 139 4.67 -12.28 28.13
C ASN A 139 5.78 -11.63 27.26
N GLY A 140 5.41 -11.04 26.12
CA GLY A 140 6.36 -10.65 25.05
C GLY A 140 7.06 -9.30 25.17
N GLU A 141 6.78 -8.51 26.21
CA GLU A 141 7.47 -7.21 26.40
C GLU A 141 8.85 -7.36 27.10
N GLN A 142 9.15 -8.55 27.66
CA GLN A 142 10.33 -8.78 28.51
C GLN A 142 11.43 -9.67 27.88
N TYR A 143 11.14 -10.39 26.79
CA TYR A 143 12.03 -11.41 26.22
C TYR A 143 12.11 -11.30 24.70
N ALA A 144 13.31 -11.29 24.12
CA ALA A 144 13.51 -11.09 22.68
C ALA A 144 13.75 -12.40 21.88
N TYR A 145 14.31 -13.43 22.53
CA TYR A 145 14.76 -14.66 21.85
C TYR A 145 14.64 -15.90 22.75
N ILE A 146 14.10 -16.99 22.22
CA ILE A 146 13.92 -18.27 22.94
C ILE A 146 14.56 -19.39 22.12
N GLU A 147 15.43 -20.19 22.74
CA GLU A 147 15.91 -21.45 22.15
C GLU A 147 15.20 -22.64 22.77
N VAL A 148 14.68 -23.54 21.95
CA VAL A 148 14.09 -24.80 22.37
C VAL A 148 14.89 -25.94 21.78
N TRP A 149 15.41 -26.81 22.63
CA TRP A 149 16.15 -28.00 22.24
C TRP A 149 15.26 -29.23 22.46
N GLU A 150 15.12 -30.05 21.43
CA GLU A 150 14.26 -31.22 21.46
C GLU A 150 14.74 -32.28 20.44
N GLN A 151 14.43 -33.56 20.62
CA GLN A 151 14.88 -34.61 19.68
C GLN A 151 14.06 -34.57 18.37
N VAL A 152 14.53 -33.83 17.36
CA VAL A 152 13.86 -33.65 16.07
C VAL A 152 14.66 -34.37 14.97
N GLY A 153 14.17 -35.56 14.57
CA GLY A 153 14.86 -36.41 13.59
C GLY A 153 15.10 -35.74 12.23
N LEU A 154 14.19 -34.85 11.80
CA LEU A 154 14.27 -34.11 10.54
C LEU A 154 15.47 -33.14 10.50
N LEU A 155 15.83 -32.53 11.63
CA LEU A 155 16.87 -31.50 11.70
C LEU A 155 18.29 -32.06 11.83
N GLN A 156 18.42 -33.21 12.53
CA GLN A 156 19.73 -33.77 12.93
C GLN A 156 20.62 -32.66 13.54
N GLU A 157 21.95 -32.71 13.39
CA GLU A 157 22.86 -31.59 13.73
C GLU A 157 23.12 -30.69 12.51
N ARG A 158 22.12 -30.52 11.63
CA ARG A 158 22.30 -29.88 10.32
C ARG A 158 21.44 -28.64 10.10
N ALA A 159 20.39 -28.44 10.91
CA ALA A 159 19.48 -27.30 10.76
C ALA A 159 18.77 -26.88 12.05
N VAL A 160 18.23 -25.66 12.00
CA VAL A 160 17.44 -24.99 13.02
C VAL A 160 16.13 -24.54 12.39
N LEU A 161 15.00 -24.80 13.04
CA LEU A 161 13.72 -24.18 12.64
C LEU A 161 13.55 -22.89 13.42
N LEU A 162 13.17 -21.83 12.74
CA LEU A 162 12.97 -20.54 13.39
C LEU A 162 11.51 -20.11 13.20
N ASP A 163 10.77 -20.00 14.31
CA ASP A 163 9.41 -19.47 14.34
C ASP A 163 9.46 -17.96 14.58
N THR A 164 9.03 -17.17 13.59
CA THR A 164 8.98 -15.70 13.72
C THR A 164 7.59 -15.23 14.16
N PRO A 165 7.45 -14.13 14.91
CA PRO A 165 6.16 -13.49 15.20
C PRO A 165 5.32 -13.21 13.95
N GLY A 166 4.01 -13.05 14.14
CA GLY A 166 3.05 -12.74 13.06
C GLY A 166 3.18 -11.31 12.55
N VAL A 167 2.90 -11.10 11.26
CA VAL A 167 3.06 -9.81 10.55
C VAL A 167 1.88 -8.84 10.67
N ASP A 168 0.74 -9.25 11.22
CA ASP A 168 -0.49 -8.43 11.35
C ASP A 168 -0.49 -7.46 12.54
N SER A 169 0.53 -7.48 13.38
CA SER A 169 0.53 -6.65 14.58
C SER A 169 0.93 -5.21 14.26
N THR A 170 0.12 -4.26 14.70
CA THR A 170 0.38 -2.81 14.66
C THR A 170 1.57 -2.37 15.52
N ASP A 171 2.21 -3.29 16.25
CA ASP A 171 3.30 -3.00 17.18
C ASP A 171 4.66 -3.03 16.47
N GLY A 172 5.40 -1.92 16.56
CA GLY A 172 6.71 -1.76 15.92
C GLY A 172 7.75 -2.78 16.38
N ALA A 173 7.58 -3.36 17.57
CA ALA A 173 8.43 -4.41 18.12
C ALA A 173 8.36 -5.73 17.32
N HIS A 174 7.18 -6.12 16.82
CA HIS A 174 7.02 -7.37 16.06
C HIS A 174 7.69 -7.35 14.69
N LYS A 175 7.73 -6.17 14.07
CA LYS A 175 8.37 -5.96 12.78
C LYS A 175 9.89 -6.03 12.88
N GLN A 176 10.47 -5.40 13.90
CA GLN A 176 11.92 -5.47 14.17
C GLN A 176 12.39 -6.89 14.50
N ALA A 177 11.60 -7.65 15.27
CA ALA A 177 11.90 -9.04 15.58
C ALA A 177 11.90 -9.93 14.33
N THR A 178 10.96 -9.72 13.41
CA THR A 178 10.86 -10.46 12.14
C THR A 178 12.01 -10.12 11.20
N ASP A 179 12.37 -8.84 11.05
CA ASP A 179 13.52 -8.41 10.24
C ASP A 179 14.86 -8.95 10.79
N SER A 180 14.97 -9.05 12.12
CA SER A 180 16.13 -9.64 12.81
C SER A 180 16.19 -11.17 12.63
N ALA A 181 15.07 -11.85 12.53
CA ALA A 181 15.07 -13.28 12.22
C ALA A 181 15.44 -13.58 10.76
N LEU A 182 14.99 -12.74 9.83
CA LEU A 182 15.16 -12.96 8.39
C LEU A 182 16.61 -12.86 7.93
N HIS A 183 17.47 -12.06 8.57
CA HIS A 183 18.89 -12.00 8.18
C HIS A 183 19.65 -13.30 8.48
N LEU A 184 19.21 -14.07 9.49
CA LEU A 184 19.77 -15.38 9.82
C LEU A 184 19.17 -16.52 9.00
N ALA A 185 18.07 -16.33 8.25
CA ALA A 185 17.44 -17.40 7.48
C ALA A 185 18.27 -17.83 6.25
N ASP A 186 18.28 -19.13 5.93
CA ASP A 186 18.83 -19.72 4.69
C ASP A 186 17.74 -20.01 3.66
N ALA A 187 16.55 -20.37 4.14
CA ALA A 187 15.33 -20.52 3.35
C ALA A 187 14.16 -20.01 4.18
N VAL A 188 13.16 -19.44 3.51
CA VAL A 188 11.98 -18.87 4.14
C VAL A 188 10.75 -19.65 3.70
N PHE A 189 9.98 -20.15 4.66
CA PHE A 189 8.69 -20.79 4.47
C PHE A 189 7.60 -19.83 4.93
N TYR A 190 6.90 -19.23 3.98
CA TYR A 190 5.81 -18.29 4.27
C TYR A 190 4.46 -19.00 4.30
N VAL A 191 3.88 -19.07 5.49
CA VAL A 191 2.66 -19.80 5.82
C VAL A 191 1.47 -18.85 5.81
N MET A 192 0.46 -19.19 5.01
CA MET A 192 -0.74 -18.37 4.79
C MET A 192 -2.01 -19.19 4.91
N ASP A 193 -3.09 -18.59 5.40
CA ASP A 193 -4.42 -19.21 5.44
C ASP A 193 -5.06 -19.24 4.03
N TYR A 194 -5.66 -20.38 3.66
CA TYR A 194 -6.40 -20.59 2.40
C TYR A 194 -7.34 -19.43 2.01
N ASN A 195 -8.08 -18.84 2.95
CA ASN A 195 -9.03 -17.77 2.65
C ASN A 195 -8.37 -16.40 2.42
N HIS A 196 -7.16 -16.20 2.93
CA HIS A 196 -6.53 -14.87 2.99
C HIS A 196 -5.29 -14.74 2.11
N VAL A 197 -4.94 -15.76 1.33
CA VAL A 197 -3.79 -15.78 0.40
C VAL A 197 -3.69 -14.51 -0.44
N GLN A 198 -4.82 -14.02 -0.95
CA GLN A 198 -4.91 -12.87 -1.84
C GLN A 198 -5.13 -11.54 -1.09
N SER A 199 -5.05 -11.52 0.24
CA SER A 199 -5.14 -10.27 0.99
C SER A 199 -3.93 -9.38 0.71
N GLU A 200 -4.15 -8.06 0.74
CA GLU A 200 -3.10 -7.07 0.46
C GLU A 200 -1.89 -7.23 1.39
N ASN A 201 -2.15 -7.50 2.68
CA ASN A 201 -1.10 -7.74 3.67
C ASN A 201 -0.24 -8.97 3.31
N ASN A 202 -0.86 -10.09 2.89
CA ASN A 202 -0.14 -11.30 2.47
C ASN A 202 0.72 -11.06 1.23
N LEU A 203 0.16 -10.39 0.22
CA LEU A 203 0.88 -10.15 -1.03
C LEU A 203 2.03 -9.14 -0.86
N THR A 204 1.81 -8.07 -0.08
CA THR A 204 2.84 -7.07 0.25
C THR A 204 3.99 -7.70 1.04
N PHE A 205 3.68 -8.54 2.02
CA PHE A 205 4.71 -9.20 2.81
C PHE A 205 5.44 -10.29 2.02
N ALA A 206 4.74 -11.12 1.24
CA ALA A 206 5.37 -12.09 0.35
C ALA A 206 6.34 -11.43 -0.64
N LYS A 207 5.97 -10.27 -1.20
CA LYS A 207 6.87 -9.45 -2.02
C LYS A 207 8.12 -9.04 -1.26
N SER A 208 7.96 -8.56 -0.03
CA SER A 208 9.11 -8.21 0.81
C SER A 208 10.07 -9.36 1.06
N LEU A 209 9.57 -10.58 1.26
CA LEU A 209 10.40 -11.76 1.45
C LEU A 209 11.13 -12.17 0.16
N SER A 210 10.46 -12.04 -0.99
CA SER A 210 11.05 -12.29 -2.31
C SER A 210 12.23 -11.37 -2.59
N ASP A 211 12.15 -10.09 -2.22
CA ASP A 211 13.18 -9.08 -2.52
C ASP A 211 14.50 -9.32 -1.74
N TRP A 212 14.47 -10.08 -0.65
CA TRP A 212 15.69 -10.51 0.07
C TRP A 212 16.58 -11.45 -0.75
N GLY A 213 16.06 -12.04 -1.84
CA GLY A 213 16.81 -12.90 -2.74
C GLY A 213 17.21 -14.25 -2.13
N LYS A 214 16.55 -14.66 -1.04
CA LYS A 214 16.66 -15.99 -0.42
C LYS A 214 15.60 -16.93 -1.00
N PRO A 215 15.81 -18.26 -0.99
CA PRO A 215 14.77 -19.20 -1.40
C PRO A 215 13.49 -19.04 -0.58
N LEU A 216 12.39 -18.67 -1.25
CA LEU A 216 11.07 -18.48 -0.67
C LEU A 216 10.15 -19.63 -1.07
N TYR A 217 9.57 -20.33 -0.10
CA TYR A 217 8.53 -21.34 -0.30
C TYR A 217 7.23 -20.82 0.29
N LEU A 218 6.19 -20.75 -0.54
CA LEU A 218 4.86 -20.32 -0.14
C LEU A 218 4.07 -21.55 0.30
N ILE A 219 3.45 -21.52 1.47
CA ILE A 219 2.64 -22.59 2.04
C ILE A 219 1.24 -22.06 2.30
N VAL A 220 0.28 -22.48 1.48
CA VAL A 220 -1.15 -22.28 1.74
C VAL A 220 -1.63 -23.40 2.64
N THR A 221 -1.91 -23.09 3.91
CA THR A 221 -2.41 -24.05 4.89
C THR A 221 -3.93 -24.06 4.93
N GLN A 222 -4.48 -25.02 5.68
CA GLN A 222 -5.92 -25.16 5.91
C GLN A 222 -6.71 -25.42 4.61
N ILE A 223 -6.13 -26.14 3.65
CA ILE A 223 -6.81 -26.51 2.40
C ILE A 223 -8.05 -27.39 2.63
N ASP A 224 -8.25 -27.94 3.83
CA ASP A 224 -9.49 -28.62 4.21
C ASP A 224 -10.74 -27.72 4.17
N LYS A 225 -10.53 -26.40 4.06
CA LYS A 225 -11.57 -25.39 3.76
C LYS A 225 -11.99 -25.37 2.29
N HIS A 226 -11.16 -25.86 1.36
CA HIS A 226 -11.45 -25.87 -0.06
C HIS A 226 -12.66 -26.75 -0.37
N ARG A 227 -13.48 -26.30 -1.31
CA ARG A 227 -14.70 -26.95 -1.79
C ARG A 227 -14.71 -26.89 -3.31
N ASP A 228 -14.43 -28.02 -3.95
CA ASP A 228 -14.45 -28.12 -5.42
C ASP A 228 -15.86 -27.80 -5.99
N GLU A 229 -16.93 -27.94 -5.19
CA GLU A 229 -18.28 -27.58 -5.60
C GLU A 229 -18.52 -26.07 -5.69
N GLU A 230 -17.72 -25.26 -4.97
CA GLU A 230 -17.81 -23.79 -5.00
C GLU A 230 -16.86 -23.18 -6.05
N LEU A 231 -15.62 -23.67 -6.10
CA LEU A 231 -14.58 -23.24 -7.02
C LEU A 231 -13.62 -24.41 -7.22
N SER A 232 -13.32 -24.79 -8.46
CA SER A 232 -12.40 -25.91 -8.67
C SER A 232 -11.00 -25.57 -8.14
N PHE A 233 -10.28 -26.58 -7.64
CA PHE A 233 -8.93 -26.35 -7.12
C PHE A 233 -7.97 -25.77 -8.17
N ALA A 234 -8.14 -26.15 -9.44
CA ALA A 234 -7.34 -25.63 -10.55
C ALA A 234 -7.56 -24.12 -10.75
N GLU A 235 -8.80 -23.65 -10.72
CA GLU A 235 -9.13 -22.23 -10.85
C GLU A 235 -8.64 -21.43 -9.63
N TYR A 236 -8.84 -21.96 -8.41
CA TYR A 236 -8.33 -21.33 -7.20
C TYR A 236 -6.81 -21.13 -7.28
N ARG A 237 -6.07 -22.20 -7.62
CA ARG A 237 -4.62 -22.12 -7.74
C ARG A 237 -4.18 -21.13 -8.82
N ALA A 238 -4.82 -21.15 -9.99
CA ALA A 238 -4.51 -20.21 -11.06
C ALA A 238 -4.71 -18.76 -10.62
N ALA A 239 -5.77 -18.48 -9.85
CA ALA A 239 -6.02 -17.15 -9.29
C ALA A 239 -4.95 -16.74 -8.26
N VAL A 240 -4.52 -17.66 -7.40
CA VAL A 240 -3.41 -17.42 -6.44
C VAL A 240 -2.10 -17.13 -7.15
N GLU A 241 -1.74 -17.93 -8.16
CA GLU A 241 -0.53 -17.72 -8.95
C GLU A 241 -0.59 -16.40 -9.73
N ALA A 242 -1.75 -16.07 -10.31
CA ALA A 242 -1.97 -14.79 -10.98
C ALA A 242 -1.81 -13.60 -10.02
N ALA A 243 -2.30 -13.72 -8.78
CA ALA A 243 -2.11 -12.69 -7.76
C ALA A 243 -0.63 -12.50 -7.40
N PHE A 244 0.11 -13.58 -7.13
CA PHE A 244 1.55 -13.47 -6.86
C PHE A 244 2.36 -12.91 -8.03
N ASN A 245 2.02 -13.31 -9.26
CA ASN A 245 2.64 -12.78 -10.46
C ASN A 245 2.35 -11.29 -10.65
N ALA A 246 1.11 -10.84 -10.42
CA ALA A 246 0.73 -9.42 -10.48
C ALA A 246 1.45 -8.57 -9.41
N TRP A 247 1.91 -9.21 -8.33
CA TRP A 247 2.69 -8.59 -7.26
C TRP A 247 4.21 -8.82 -7.38
N GLU A 248 4.67 -9.46 -8.45
CA GLU A 248 6.09 -9.77 -8.71
C GLU A 248 6.78 -10.53 -7.55
N VAL A 249 6.04 -11.45 -6.94
CA VAL A 249 6.58 -12.33 -5.90
C VAL A 249 7.29 -13.49 -6.56
N SER A 250 8.62 -13.55 -6.44
CA SER A 250 9.43 -14.67 -6.89
C SER A 250 9.54 -15.71 -5.78
N TYR A 251 9.15 -16.95 -6.06
CA TYR A 251 9.19 -18.07 -5.11
C TYR A 251 9.72 -19.34 -5.77
N ALA A 252 10.31 -20.22 -4.95
CA ALA A 252 10.88 -21.51 -5.37
C ALA A 252 9.85 -22.64 -5.40
N GLY A 253 8.77 -22.54 -4.61
CA GLY A 253 7.68 -23.51 -4.62
C GLY A 253 6.43 -23.00 -3.90
N LEU A 254 5.27 -23.49 -4.33
CA LEU A 254 3.96 -23.22 -3.74
C LEU A 254 3.36 -24.56 -3.29
N LEU A 255 3.16 -24.73 -1.98
CA LEU A 255 2.59 -25.93 -1.38
C LEU A 255 1.19 -25.65 -0.84
N PHE A 256 0.30 -26.62 -0.99
CA PHE A 256 -1.02 -26.60 -0.36
C PHE A 256 -1.10 -27.70 0.70
N THR A 257 -1.46 -27.36 1.94
CA THR A 257 -1.38 -28.30 3.06
C THR A 257 -2.57 -28.20 4.01
N THR A 258 -2.85 -29.29 4.73
CA THR A 258 -3.77 -29.32 5.88
C THR A 258 -3.23 -30.27 6.95
N LEU A 259 -3.36 -29.85 8.21
CA LEU A 259 -3.05 -30.68 9.38
C LEU A 259 -4.25 -31.48 9.88
N ARG A 260 -5.46 -31.12 9.45
CA ARG A 260 -6.73 -31.68 9.97
C ARG A 260 -7.22 -32.86 9.18
N LYS A 261 -7.04 -32.82 7.86
CA LYS A 261 -7.43 -33.91 6.95
C LYS A 261 -6.19 -34.42 6.21
N PRO A 262 -5.36 -35.28 6.84
CA PRO A 262 -4.15 -35.81 6.23
C PRO A 262 -4.39 -36.43 4.85
N GLU A 263 -5.53 -37.11 4.68
CA GLU A 263 -5.98 -37.80 3.46
C GLU A 263 -6.60 -36.87 2.40
N HIS A 264 -6.61 -35.55 2.60
CA HIS A 264 -7.20 -34.62 1.64
C HIS A 264 -6.45 -34.68 0.29
N PRO A 265 -7.13 -34.75 -0.86
CA PRO A 265 -6.51 -35.07 -2.16
C PRO A 265 -5.41 -34.09 -2.58
N TYR A 266 -5.58 -32.81 -2.25
CA TYR A 266 -4.60 -31.77 -2.57
C TYR A 266 -3.57 -31.51 -1.44
N ASN A 267 -3.56 -32.33 -0.37
CA ASN A 267 -2.65 -32.13 0.74
C ASN A 267 -1.21 -32.55 0.39
N GLN A 268 -0.32 -31.59 0.37
CA GLN A 268 1.11 -31.78 0.10
C GLN A 268 1.96 -31.75 1.37
N LEU A 269 1.36 -31.98 2.55
CA LEU A 269 2.08 -31.99 3.83
C LEU A 269 3.29 -32.94 3.82
N ASN A 270 3.19 -34.08 3.13
CA ASN A 270 4.27 -35.06 3.01
C ASN A 270 5.42 -34.58 2.09
N VAL A 271 5.16 -33.61 1.21
CA VAL A 271 6.19 -33.03 0.32
C VAL A 271 7.10 -32.06 1.08
N LEU A 272 6.60 -31.44 2.16
CA LEU A 272 7.36 -30.44 2.92
C LEU A 272 8.63 -31.02 3.59
N PRO A 273 8.58 -32.19 4.28
CA PRO A 273 9.78 -32.89 4.73
C PRO A 273 10.77 -33.19 3.59
N ASP A 274 10.30 -33.65 2.43
CA ASP A 274 11.17 -33.95 1.28
C ASP A 274 11.88 -32.71 0.74
N VAL A 275 11.17 -31.56 0.71
CA VAL A 275 11.75 -30.25 0.35
C VAL A 275 12.85 -29.88 1.33
N ILE A 276 12.58 -30.01 2.64
CA ILE A 276 13.56 -29.73 3.70
C ILE A 276 14.77 -30.66 3.58
N GLU A 277 14.58 -31.97 3.41
CA GLU A 277 15.68 -32.92 3.23
C GLU A 277 16.54 -32.62 2.00
N LYS A 278 15.91 -32.23 0.89
CA LYS A 278 16.64 -31.78 -0.31
C LYS A 278 17.43 -30.49 -0.05
N LEU A 279 16.88 -29.52 0.67
CA LEU A 279 17.62 -28.31 1.09
C LEU A 279 18.82 -28.69 1.98
N LEU A 280 18.65 -29.64 2.90
CA LEU A 280 19.73 -30.17 3.74
C LEU A 280 20.81 -30.88 2.92
N SER A 281 20.46 -31.49 1.79
CA SER A 281 21.42 -32.16 0.90
C SER A 281 22.36 -31.18 0.17
N ILE A 282 21.88 -29.96 -0.11
CA ILE A 282 22.65 -28.85 -0.71
C ILE A 282 23.14 -27.83 0.35
N ARG A 283 23.18 -28.23 1.62
CA ARG A 283 23.45 -27.36 2.77
C ARG A 283 24.66 -26.45 2.58
N THR A 284 25.79 -26.99 2.12
CA THR A 284 27.03 -26.21 2.03
C THR A 284 26.90 -25.07 1.01
N ASP A 285 26.30 -25.34 -0.15
CA ASP A 285 26.13 -24.34 -1.20
C ASP A 285 25.08 -23.29 -0.78
N LEU A 286 23.99 -23.74 -0.14
CA LEU A 286 22.93 -22.85 0.32
C LEU A 286 23.39 -21.92 1.47
N LEU A 287 24.16 -22.45 2.42
CA LEU A 287 24.73 -21.69 3.54
C LEU A 287 25.76 -20.66 3.05
N ASN A 288 26.58 -21.01 2.06
CA ASN A 288 27.51 -20.04 1.45
C ASN A 288 26.76 -18.93 0.70
N HIS A 289 25.72 -19.30 -0.07
CA HIS A 289 24.90 -18.35 -0.80
C HIS A 289 24.15 -17.38 0.14
N SER A 290 23.59 -17.89 1.23
CA SER A 290 22.84 -17.09 2.19
C SER A 290 23.76 -16.18 3.03
N LEU A 291 24.92 -16.67 3.47
CA LEU A 291 25.92 -15.87 4.18
C LEU A 291 26.43 -14.73 3.31
N ALA A 292 26.73 -15.02 2.02
CA ALA A 292 27.12 -13.99 1.08
C ALA A 292 26.00 -12.97 0.84
N SER A 293 24.77 -13.43 0.65
CA SER A 293 23.61 -12.55 0.43
C SER A 293 23.30 -11.66 1.64
N SER A 294 23.35 -12.23 2.86
CA SER A 294 23.18 -11.48 4.11
C SER A 294 24.32 -10.48 4.34
N ALA A 295 25.58 -10.86 4.08
CA ALA A 295 26.72 -9.96 4.19
C ALA A 295 26.63 -8.78 3.21
N ILE A 296 26.27 -9.05 1.93
CA ILE A 296 26.03 -8.00 0.93
C ILE A 296 24.94 -7.03 1.40
N HIS A 297 23.84 -7.55 1.96
CA HIS A 297 22.76 -6.71 2.45
C HIS A 297 23.19 -5.83 3.63
N ILE A 298 23.86 -6.41 4.64
CA ILE A 298 24.37 -5.66 5.81
C ILE A 298 25.37 -4.59 5.38
N SER A 299 26.30 -4.94 4.49
CA SER A 299 27.30 -4.03 3.94
C SER A 299 26.65 -2.88 3.14
N LYS A 300 25.60 -3.15 2.36
CA LYS A 300 24.85 -2.10 1.67
C LYS A 300 24.20 -1.14 2.67
N GLN A 301 23.60 -1.65 3.74
CA GLN A 301 23.03 -0.81 4.80
C GLN A 301 24.11 0.02 5.53
N PHE A 302 25.29 -0.55 5.79
CA PHE A 302 26.42 0.18 6.36
C PHE A 302 26.88 1.32 5.45
N LEU A 303 27.07 1.04 4.14
CA LEU A 303 27.49 2.06 3.17
C LEU A 303 26.50 3.21 3.09
N MET A 304 25.20 2.91 3.10
CA MET A 304 24.15 3.94 3.18
C MET A 304 24.28 4.79 4.44
N ARG A 305 24.50 4.17 5.61
CA ARG A 305 24.72 4.92 6.86
C ARG A 305 25.98 5.77 6.84
N TYR A 306 27.05 5.25 6.24
CA TYR A 306 28.34 5.92 6.13
C TYR A 306 28.29 7.14 5.22
N GLU A 307 27.54 7.03 4.11
CA GLU A 307 27.25 8.13 3.18
C GLU A 307 26.30 9.16 3.82
N ASP A 308 25.21 8.72 4.46
CA ASP A 308 24.24 9.57 5.16
C ASP A 308 24.92 10.48 6.21
N GLY A 309 25.89 9.96 6.97
CA GLY A 309 26.63 10.72 7.98
C GLY A 309 27.48 11.87 7.43
N ARG A 310 27.70 11.92 6.11
CA ARG A 310 28.48 12.97 5.43
C ARG A 310 27.60 13.92 4.62
N GLU A 311 26.31 13.64 4.50
CA GLU A 311 25.39 14.36 3.62
C GLU A 311 25.08 15.79 4.11
N GLU A 312 25.06 16.04 5.43
CA GLU A 312 24.92 17.39 5.99
C GLU A 312 26.09 18.29 5.60
N ARG A 313 27.32 17.75 5.64
CA ARG A 313 28.53 18.45 5.24
C ARG A 313 28.56 18.66 3.72
N LYS A 314 28.13 17.67 2.94
CA LYS A 314 27.97 17.74 1.48
C LYS A 314 26.99 18.87 1.08
N GLY A 315 25.83 18.93 1.74
CA GLY A 315 24.81 19.95 1.51
C GLY A 315 25.27 21.38 1.88
N GLY A 316 26.02 21.53 2.97
CA GLY A 316 26.64 22.80 3.34
C GLY A 316 27.62 23.31 2.28
N LEU A 317 28.51 22.44 1.79
CA LEU A 317 29.49 22.76 0.76
C LEU A 317 28.85 23.05 -0.61
N LEU A 318 27.81 22.30 -0.99
CA LEU A 318 27.04 22.55 -2.22
C LEU A 318 26.32 23.89 -2.20
N THR A 319 25.82 24.31 -1.03
CA THR A 319 25.18 25.63 -0.87
C THR A 319 26.18 26.77 -1.06
N GLU A 320 27.41 26.61 -0.53
CA GLU A 320 28.52 27.56 -0.71
C GLU A 320 28.97 27.68 -2.17
N LEU A 321 28.90 26.59 -2.93
CA LEU A 321 29.27 26.52 -4.36
C LEU A 321 28.16 26.98 -5.32
N GLY A 322 26.97 27.35 -4.82
CA GLY A 322 25.84 27.74 -5.66
C GLY A 322 25.12 26.57 -6.33
N GLY A 323 25.14 25.38 -5.71
CA GLY A 323 24.54 24.14 -6.20
C GLY A 323 25.45 23.32 -7.11
N GLU A 324 24.93 22.20 -7.62
CA GLU A 324 25.68 21.26 -8.47
C GLU A 324 26.19 21.91 -9.77
N GLU A 325 25.44 22.83 -10.36
CA GLU A 325 25.86 23.56 -11.57
C GLU A 325 27.07 24.47 -11.33
N GLY A 326 27.17 25.07 -10.14
CA GLY A 326 28.31 25.92 -9.77
C GLY A 326 29.59 25.11 -9.57
N ALA A 327 29.49 23.96 -8.91
CA ALA A 327 30.59 23.02 -8.75
C ALA A 327 31.10 22.46 -10.09
N ALA A 328 30.18 22.04 -10.97
CA ALA A 328 30.54 21.51 -12.29
C ALA A 328 31.24 22.56 -13.18
N ARG A 329 30.79 23.82 -13.14
CA ARG A 329 31.40 24.92 -13.91
C ARG A 329 32.82 25.24 -13.45
N LEU A 330 33.05 25.22 -12.14
CA LEU A 330 34.37 25.46 -11.55
C LEU A 330 35.36 24.34 -11.91
N ALA A 331 34.92 23.08 -11.83
CA ALA A 331 35.71 21.91 -12.21
C ALA A 331 36.11 21.92 -13.69
N ALA A 332 35.16 22.24 -14.58
CA ALA A 332 35.42 22.35 -16.02
C ALA A 332 36.45 23.43 -16.35
N ARG A 333 36.42 24.59 -15.66
CA ARG A 333 37.39 25.67 -15.87
C ARG A 333 38.80 25.28 -15.38
N LYS A 334 38.90 24.59 -14.24
CA LYS A 334 40.18 24.08 -13.71
C LYS A 334 40.82 23.10 -14.69
N GLN A 335 40.04 22.14 -15.20
CA GLN A 335 40.52 21.17 -16.19
C GLN A 335 40.97 21.84 -17.50
N ALA A 336 40.24 22.85 -17.98
CA ALA A 336 40.63 23.60 -19.18
C ALA A 336 41.98 24.31 -19.01
N ILE A 337 42.22 24.97 -17.87
CA ILE A 337 43.50 25.65 -17.59
C ILE A 337 44.66 24.65 -17.48
N GLU A 338 44.44 23.49 -16.86
CA GLU A 338 45.46 22.43 -16.77
C GLU A 338 45.85 21.90 -18.16
N GLN A 339 44.88 21.76 -19.07
CA GLN A 339 45.15 21.40 -20.48
C GLN A 339 45.89 22.51 -21.23
N GLU A 340 45.54 23.78 -21.00
CA GLU A 340 46.24 24.93 -21.60
C GLU A 340 47.69 25.03 -21.12
N ILE A 341 47.94 24.79 -19.82
CA ILE A 341 49.30 24.72 -19.24
C ILE A 341 50.13 23.66 -19.95
N GLN A 342 49.58 22.45 -20.10
CA GLN A 342 50.28 21.36 -20.76
C GLN A 342 50.61 21.70 -22.22
N ALA A 343 49.64 22.26 -22.96
CA ALA A 343 49.82 22.64 -24.35
C ALA A 343 50.91 23.72 -24.54
N VAL A 344 50.96 24.73 -23.67
CA VAL A 344 51.96 25.80 -23.72
C VAL A 344 53.35 25.28 -23.36
N THR A 345 53.46 24.36 -22.39
CA THR A 345 54.75 23.79 -21.98
C THR A 345 55.39 22.92 -23.09
N GLU A 346 54.58 22.15 -23.83
CA GLU A 346 55.08 21.22 -24.85
C GLU A 346 55.38 21.89 -26.20
N LEU A 347 54.76 23.04 -26.49
CA LEU A 347 54.81 23.71 -27.79
C LEU A 347 56.24 24.00 -28.33
N PRO A 348 57.19 24.55 -27.56
CA PRO A 348 58.53 24.87 -28.09
C PRO A 348 59.31 23.62 -28.51
N GLN A 349 59.14 22.51 -27.78
CA GLN A 349 59.81 21.25 -28.08
C GLN A 349 59.19 20.56 -29.31
N LEU A 350 57.87 20.68 -29.46
CA LEU A 350 57.15 20.12 -30.61
C LEU A 350 57.55 20.82 -31.92
N GLU A 351 57.64 22.15 -31.91
CA GLU A 351 58.09 22.92 -33.07
C GLU A 351 59.59 22.72 -33.38
N LEU A 352 60.44 22.53 -32.37
CA LEU A 352 61.84 22.17 -32.58
C LEU A 352 62.00 20.79 -33.26
N ASN A 353 61.18 19.82 -32.85
CA ASN A 353 61.18 18.50 -33.49
C ASN A 353 60.66 18.58 -34.93
N ARG A 354 59.60 19.36 -35.16
CA ARG A 354 59.02 19.57 -36.48
C ARG A 354 60.02 20.22 -37.44
N ILE A 355 60.67 21.32 -37.04
CA ILE A 355 61.64 22.01 -37.90
C ILE A 355 62.84 21.12 -38.19
N ARG A 356 63.28 20.30 -37.23
CA ARG A 356 64.34 19.31 -37.44
C ARG A 356 63.99 18.33 -38.56
N ASP A 357 62.77 17.78 -38.51
CA ASP A 357 62.30 16.85 -39.54
C ASP A 357 62.15 17.54 -40.91
N GLU A 358 61.68 18.78 -40.94
CA GLU A 358 61.53 19.56 -42.18
C GLU A 358 62.89 19.91 -42.81
N VAL A 359 63.89 20.33 -42.01
CA VAL A 359 65.27 20.57 -42.45
C VAL A 359 65.90 19.28 -42.99
N ASP A 360 65.74 18.17 -42.28
CA ASP A 360 66.30 16.87 -42.69
C ASP A 360 65.69 16.39 -44.02
N ARG A 361 64.37 16.52 -44.19
CA ARG A 361 63.68 16.19 -45.45
C ARG A 361 64.15 17.08 -46.61
N LEU A 362 64.28 18.39 -46.38
CA LEU A 362 64.72 19.35 -47.40
C LEU A 362 66.13 19.02 -47.88
N LEU A 363 67.08 18.82 -46.96
CA LEU A 363 68.48 18.54 -47.29
C LEU A 363 68.69 17.16 -47.94
N GLN A 364 67.93 16.14 -47.54
CA GLN A 364 67.98 14.82 -48.16
C GLN A 364 67.50 14.84 -49.62
N ASN A 365 66.51 15.69 -49.93
CA ASN A 365 65.94 15.82 -51.26
C ASN A 365 66.69 16.80 -52.18
N ALA A 366 67.62 17.60 -51.63
CA ALA A 366 68.42 18.54 -52.41
C ALA A 366 69.35 17.81 -53.40
N ASN A 367 69.13 18.07 -54.70
CA ASN A 367 69.96 17.51 -55.77
C ASN A 367 71.25 18.34 -55.95
N LEU A 368 72.23 18.11 -55.08
CA LEU A 368 73.46 18.90 -54.99
C LEU A 368 74.55 18.53 -56.03
N THR A 369 74.44 17.35 -56.66
CA THR A 369 75.47 16.86 -57.61
C THR A 369 74.84 16.33 -58.91
N PRO A 370 74.14 17.19 -59.68
CA PRO A 370 73.65 16.84 -61.01
C PRO A 370 74.77 16.47 -61.98
N ALA A 371 74.42 15.99 -63.17
CA ALA A 371 75.37 15.38 -64.12
C ALA A 371 76.51 16.33 -64.54
N ASP A 372 76.19 17.59 -64.77
CA ASP A 372 77.12 18.68 -65.11
C ASP A 372 78.10 19.00 -63.97
N VAL A 373 77.62 19.04 -62.72
CA VAL A 373 78.47 19.21 -61.52
C VAL A 373 79.42 18.01 -61.35
N ARG A 374 78.93 16.79 -61.57
CA ARG A 374 79.76 15.57 -61.51
C ARG A 374 80.81 15.54 -62.62
N GLU A 375 80.48 15.99 -63.82
CA GLU A 375 81.44 16.11 -64.92
C GLU A 375 82.55 17.12 -64.59
N ALA A 376 82.18 18.29 -64.04
CA ALA A 376 83.13 19.31 -63.62
C ALA A 376 84.03 18.82 -62.45
N ALA A 377 83.47 18.09 -61.49
CA ALA A 377 84.22 17.44 -60.42
C ALA A 377 85.25 16.43 -60.98
N GLY A 378 84.85 15.61 -61.96
CA GLY A 378 85.75 14.67 -62.63
C GLY A 378 86.94 15.36 -63.29
N LYS A 379 86.69 16.46 -64.03
CA LYS A 379 87.75 17.27 -64.67
C LYS A 379 88.68 17.92 -63.63
N TYR A 380 88.14 18.39 -62.51
CA TYR A 380 88.91 18.96 -61.41
C TYR A 380 89.81 17.91 -60.75
N ILE A 381 89.26 16.75 -60.35
CA ILE A 381 90.03 15.66 -59.71
C ILE A 381 91.16 15.18 -60.64
N GLU A 382 90.89 15.06 -61.95
CA GLU A 382 91.91 14.71 -62.94
C GLU A 382 93.08 15.72 -62.96
N SER A 383 92.79 17.02 -62.87
CA SER A 383 93.82 18.07 -62.86
C SER A 383 94.71 18.07 -61.60
N ARG A 384 94.28 17.39 -60.53
CA ARG A 384 95.00 17.33 -59.26
C ARG A 384 95.89 16.08 -59.10
N ARG A 385 96.01 15.25 -60.15
CA ARG A 385 96.89 14.08 -60.13
C ARG A 385 98.38 14.43 -60.14
N PRO A 386 99.25 13.61 -59.51
CA PRO A 386 100.69 13.70 -59.69
C PRO A 386 101.06 13.56 -61.17
N GLY A 387 101.72 14.57 -61.74
CA GLY A 387 102.18 14.54 -63.14
C GLY A 387 101.22 15.08 -64.21
N PHE A 388 100.07 15.66 -63.83
CA PHE A 388 99.15 16.32 -64.77
C PHE A 388 99.86 17.44 -65.58
N LYS A 389 99.73 17.40 -66.92
CA LYS A 389 100.29 18.39 -67.86
C LYS A 389 99.33 18.61 -69.04
N VAL A 390 99.30 19.82 -69.57
CA VAL A 390 98.41 20.21 -70.69
C VAL A 390 99.23 20.42 -71.96
N GLY A 391 99.19 19.47 -72.89
CA GLY A 391 99.87 19.56 -74.19
C GLY A 391 101.38 19.23 -74.18
N PHE A 392 101.94 18.97 -75.37
CA PHE A 392 103.29 18.39 -75.55
C PHE A 392 104.46 19.40 -75.48
N LEU A 393 104.19 20.71 -75.42
CA LEU A 393 105.19 21.78 -75.36
C LEU A 393 104.64 22.93 -74.48
N PHE A 394 105.41 23.43 -73.49
CA PHE A 394 105.25 24.66 -72.66
C PHE A 394 105.03 24.53 -71.13
N SER A 395 105.32 25.66 -70.46
CA SER A 395 105.79 25.91 -69.09
C SER A 395 104.83 25.60 -67.94
N ALA A 396 105.39 25.46 -66.73
CA ALA A 396 104.67 25.24 -65.47
C ALA A 396 103.47 26.21 -65.27
N GLY A 397 103.55 27.44 -65.76
CA GLY A 397 102.48 28.45 -65.66
C GLY A 397 101.17 28.08 -66.38
N LYS A 398 101.22 27.45 -67.56
CA LYS A 398 100.00 27.04 -68.29
C LYS A 398 99.27 25.86 -67.63
N THR A 399 100.02 24.95 -67.03
CA THR A 399 99.44 23.81 -66.31
C THR A 399 98.73 24.27 -65.03
N GLU A 400 99.27 25.29 -64.35
CA GLU A 400 98.63 25.84 -63.17
C GLU A 400 97.38 26.68 -63.51
N GLN A 401 97.40 27.39 -64.66
CA GLN A 401 96.23 28.12 -65.16
C GLN A 401 95.04 27.19 -65.47
N GLU A 402 95.27 26.06 -66.15
CA GLU A 402 94.20 25.07 -66.42
C GLU A 402 93.64 24.44 -65.14
N LYS A 403 94.49 24.13 -64.15
CA LYS A 403 94.02 23.63 -62.84
C LYS A 403 93.12 24.64 -62.14
N GLN A 404 93.47 25.93 -62.23
CA GLN A 404 92.67 26.99 -61.65
C GLN A 404 91.34 27.15 -62.41
N GLU A 405 91.34 27.06 -63.74
CA GLU A 405 90.14 27.19 -64.56
C GLU A 405 89.14 26.05 -64.29
N ARG A 406 89.62 24.79 -64.20
CA ARG A 406 88.79 23.63 -63.84
C ARG A 406 88.26 23.72 -62.41
N PHE A 407 89.06 24.22 -61.47
CA PHE A 407 88.59 24.50 -60.11
C PHE A 407 87.49 25.55 -60.11
N ASN A 408 87.71 26.69 -60.76
CA ASN A 408 86.72 27.78 -60.84
C ASN A 408 85.40 27.30 -61.47
N GLN A 409 85.47 26.45 -62.51
CA GLN A 409 84.29 25.88 -63.16
C GLN A 409 83.51 24.95 -62.22
N PHE A 410 84.20 24.03 -61.54
CA PHE A 410 83.55 23.14 -60.57
C PHE A 410 82.99 23.93 -59.37
N TRP A 411 83.77 24.86 -58.83
CA TRP A 411 83.37 25.76 -57.75
C TRP A 411 82.11 26.55 -58.10
N SER A 412 82.07 27.17 -59.28
CA SER A 412 80.92 27.97 -59.73
C SER A 412 79.65 27.12 -59.87
N LEU A 413 79.75 25.94 -60.49
CA LEU A 413 78.59 25.05 -60.67
C LEU A 413 78.10 24.47 -59.34
N PHE A 414 79.02 24.03 -58.48
CA PHE A 414 78.67 23.43 -57.19
C PHE A 414 78.12 24.46 -56.19
N SER A 415 78.72 25.65 -56.09
CA SER A 415 78.22 26.74 -55.25
C SER A 415 76.82 27.22 -55.68
N LYS A 416 76.59 27.37 -57.00
CA LYS A 416 75.27 27.72 -57.53
C LYS A 416 74.22 26.66 -57.18
N GLN A 417 74.58 25.38 -57.25
CA GLN A 417 73.68 24.29 -56.92
C GLN A 417 73.40 24.22 -55.40
N ALA A 418 74.41 24.44 -54.56
CA ALA A 418 74.27 24.51 -53.12
C ALA A 418 73.35 25.68 -52.68
N GLU A 419 73.56 26.86 -53.28
CA GLU A 419 72.77 28.04 -52.98
C GLU A 419 71.30 27.87 -53.39
N GLY A 420 71.07 27.40 -54.63
CA GLY A 420 69.72 27.28 -55.19
C GLY A 420 68.90 26.11 -54.63
N GLN A 421 69.53 24.97 -54.31
CA GLN A 421 68.80 23.75 -53.92
C GLN A 421 68.77 23.51 -52.40
N ALA A 422 69.62 24.18 -51.62
CA ALA A 422 69.64 24.04 -50.16
C ALA A 422 69.48 25.40 -49.46
N ALA A 423 70.42 26.33 -49.65
CA ALA A 423 70.46 27.56 -48.86
C ALA A 423 69.20 28.42 -49.01
N PHE A 424 68.70 28.64 -50.25
CA PHE A 424 67.47 29.40 -50.49
C PHE A 424 66.25 28.82 -49.76
N HIS A 425 66.07 27.50 -49.85
CA HIS A 425 64.92 26.83 -49.23
C HIS A 425 65.04 26.78 -47.71
N LEU A 426 66.25 26.62 -47.15
CA LEU A 426 66.48 26.74 -45.70
C LEU A 426 66.16 28.15 -45.19
N ARG A 427 66.52 29.20 -45.95
CA ARG A 427 66.14 30.58 -45.62
C ARG A 427 64.62 30.78 -45.60
N THR A 428 63.91 30.23 -46.58
CA THR A 428 62.43 30.31 -46.62
C THR A 428 61.81 29.59 -45.42
N LEU A 429 62.33 28.41 -45.09
CA LEU A 429 61.84 27.58 -43.99
C LEU A 429 62.00 28.29 -42.63
N LEU A 430 63.18 28.85 -42.36
CA LEU A 430 63.46 29.58 -41.10
C LEU A 430 62.63 30.87 -40.98
N ARG A 431 62.43 31.60 -42.09
CA ARG A 431 61.52 32.75 -42.15
C ARG A 431 60.08 32.36 -41.81
N GLN A 432 59.60 31.28 -42.40
CA GLN A 432 58.25 30.79 -42.17
C GLN A 432 58.04 30.39 -40.71
N LEU A 433 59.02 29.72 -40.09
CA LEU A 433 58.99 29.38 -38.67
C LEU A 433 58.83 30.63 -37.79
N GLY A 434 59.64 31.67 -38.03
CA GLY A 434 59.56 32.89 -37.22
C GLY A 434 58.29 33.69 -37.44
N HIS A 435 57.77 33.76 -38.68
CA HIS A 435 56.50 34.45 -38.93
C HIS A 435 55.29 33.72 -38.32
N THR A 436 55.31 32.39 -38.32
CA THR A 436 54.21 31.58 -37.74
C THR A 436 54.03 31.84 -36.24
N HIS A 437 55.12 32.15 -35.54
CA HIS A 437 55.12 32.41 -34.10
C HIS A 437 55.33 33.90 -33.74
N GLU A 438 55.24 34.80 -34.72
CA GLU A 438 55.44 36.25 -34.53
C GLU A 438 56.82 36.65 -33.96
N LEU A 439 57.84 35.83 -34.20
CA LEU A 439 59.22 36.03 -33.70
C LEU A 439 60.16 36.70 -34.72
N TRP A 440 59.70 36.92 -35.95
CA TRP A 440 60.54 37.44 -37.04
C TRP A 440 60.64 38.97 -37.03
N ASN A 441 61.85 39.51 -37.09
CA ASN A 441 62.15 40.94 -37.15
C ASN A 441 63.34 41.23 -38.09
N GLU A 442 63.66 42.52 -38.31
CA GLU A 442 64.78 42.91 -39.21
C GLU A 442 66.14 42.35 -38.75
N GLU A 443 66.35 42.12 -37.45
CA GLU A 443 67.59 41.52 -36.93
C GLU A 443 67.75 40.05 -37.34
N TRP A 444 66.63 39.32 -37.50
CA TRP A 444 66.65 37.93 -37.94
C TRP A 444 67.02 37.76 -39.41
N ASP A 445 66.65 38.71 -40.27
CA ASP A 445 67.12 38.70 -41.66
C ASP A 445 68.64 38.87 -41.73
N GLN A 446 69.21 39.75 -40.89
CA GLN A 446 70.66 39.90 -40.79
C GLN A 446 71.35 38.64 -40.22
N LYS A 447 70.83 38.06 -39.13
CA LYS A 447 71.39 36.83 -38.54
C LYS A 447 71.32 35.63 -39.49
N LEU A 448 70.24 35.51 -40.24
CA LEU A 448 70.06 34.44 -41.22
C LEU A 448 71.14 34.52 -42.31
N ASP A 449 71.43 35.72 -42.81
CA ASP A 449 72.44 35.92 -43.85
C ASP A 449 73.88 35.79 -43.33
N GLU A 450 74.13 36.14 -42.07
CA GLU A 450 75.46 36.02 -41.44
C GLU A 450 75.80 34.62 -40.95
N GLN A 451 74.84 33.88 -40.38
CA GLN A 451 75.10 32.63 -39.65
C GLN A 451 74.75 31.37 -40.44
N LEU A 452 73.87 31.44 -41.44
CA LEU A 452 73.63 30.29 -42.30
C LEU A 452 74.91 30.00 -43.09
N TYR A 453 75.35 28.73 -43.08
CA TYR A 453 76.63 28.36 -43.67
C TYR A 453 76.75 28.83 -45.14
N SER A 454 77.76 29.64 -45.43
CA SER A 454 78.14 30.00 -46.79
C SER A 454 79.21 29.03 -47.28
N ILE A 455 79.05 28.54 -48.50
CA ILE A 455 80.00 27.60 -49.09
C ILE A 455 81.37 28.29 -49.26
N ASP A 456 82.44 27.62 -48.83
CA ASP A 456 83.82 28.10 -48.98
C ASP A 456 84.68 27.18 -49.87
N GLU A 457 85.69 27.76 -50.52
CA GLU A 457 86.61 27.05 -51.44
C GLU A 457 87.39 25.92 -50.75
N GLY A 458 87.55 26.01 -49.43
CA GLY A 458 88.18 25.00 -48.56
C GLY A 458 87.45 23.66 -48.57
N LEU A 459 86.13 23.66 -48.81
CA LEU A 459 85.31 22.45 -48.84
C LEU A 459 85.72 21.49 -49.99
N ILE A 460 86.11 22.06 -51.14
CA ILE A 460 86.54 21.28 -52.31
C ILE A 460 88.01 20.87 -52.19
N THR A 461 88.85 21.76 -51.66
CA THR A 461 90.32 21.61 -51.62
C THR A 461 90.83 20.76 -50.45
N SER A 462 90.03 20.55 -49.40
CA SER A 462 90.38 19.76 -48.21
C SER A 462 90.37 18.24 -48.40
N LYS A 463 89.83 17.75 -49.52
CA LYS A 463 89.74 16.31 -49.83
C LYS A 463 91.00 15.84 -50.58
N SER A 464 91.67 14.81 -50.06
CA SER A 464 92.90 14.25 -50.64
C SER A 464 92.65 13.58 -52.00
N THR A 465 93.63 13.69 -52.90
CA THR A 465 93.55 13.20 -54.27
C THR A 465 94.03 11.75 -54.37
N PRO A 466 93.51 10.95 -55.31
CA PRO A 466 93.89 9.55 -55.43
C PRO A 466 95.22 9.39 -56.21
N ASP A 467 96.08 8.47 -55.78
CA ASP A 467 97.35 8.11 -56.43
C ASP A 467 97.18 7.28 -57.74
N GLY A 468 95.96 7.21 -58.31
CA GLY A 468 95.62 6.31 -59.43
C GLY A 468 94.64 6.88 -60.48
N THR A 469 94.14 6.02 -61.38
CA THR A 469 93.21 6.36 -62.48
C THR A 469 91.86 6.82 -61.92
N VAL A 470 91.38 8.02 -62.27
CA VAL A 470 90.03 8.50 -61.89
C VAL A 470 89.00 7.69 -62.66
N THR A 471 88.34 6.78 -61.95
CA THR A 471 87.19 6.03 -62.47
C THR A 471 85.91 6.84 -62.24
N GLY A 472 84.87 6.56 -63.01
CA GLY A 472 83.54 7.16 -62.78
C GLY A 472 83.02 6.88 -61.35
N GLU A 473 83.37 5.72 -60.78
CA GLU A 473 83.02 5.34 -59.41
C GLU A 473 83.71 6.22 -58.35
N TYR A 474 84.97 6.61 -58.56
CA TYR A 474 85.67 7.53 -57.67
C TYR A 474 85.02 8.92 -57.66
N VAL A 475 84.66 9.45 -58.83
CA VAL A 475 83.98 10.76 -58.93
C VAL A 475 82.63 10.73 -58.20
N LEU A 476 81.88 9.63 -58.30
CA LEU A 476 80.63 9.45 -57.57
C LEU A 476 80.85 9.42 -56.06
N ASN A 477 81.88 8.73 -55.57
CA ASN A 477 82.21 8.70 -54.14
C ASN A 477 82.68 10.07 -53.62
N TYR A 478 83.54 10.77 -54.36
CA TYR A 478 83.97 12.14 -54.03
C TYR A 478 82.78 13.09 -53.94
N CYS A 479 81.90 13.09 -54.95
CA CYS A 479 80.68 13.90 -54.94
C CYS A 479 79.71 13.50 -53.82
N LYS A 480 79.60 12.20 -53.48
CA LYS A 480 78.78 11.71 -52.37
C LYS A 480 79.31 12.21 -51.03
N GLU A 481 80.62 12.17 -50.81
CA GLU A 481 81.25 12.68 -49.59
C GLU A 481 81.16 14.21 -49.48
N LEU A 482 81.38 14.92 -50.59
CA LEU A 482 81.26 16.38 -50.64
C LEU A 482 79.82 16.82 -50.34
N ARG A 483 78.84 16.10 -50.91
CA ARG A 483 77.41 16.27 -50.60
C ARG A 483 77.13 16.03 -49.12
N ALA A 484 77.65 14.95 -48.54
CA ALA A 484 77.41 14.61 -47.14
C ALA A 484 77.96 15.67 -46.19
N GLU A 485 79.18 16.17 -46.44
CA GLU A 485 79.79 17.25 -45.66
C GLU A 485 79.00 18.56 -45.78
N LEU A 486 78.59 18.93 -47.00
CA LEU A 486 77.79 20.14 -47.22
C LEU A 486 76.42 20.07 -46.51
N ILE A 487 75.74 18.92 -46.59
CA ILE A 487 74.49 18.67 -45.86
C ILE A 487 74.71 18.80 -44.35
N ALA A 488 75.79 18.23 -43.82
CA ALA A 488 76.09 18.29 -42.39
C ALA A 488 76.29 19.73 -41.91
N ARG A 489 77.00 20.56 -42.68
CA ARG A 489 77.23 21.98 -42.35
C ARG A 489 75.96 22.81 -42.42
N TYR A 490 75.17 22.67 -43.49
CA TYR A 490 73.88 23.36 -43.61
C TYR A 490 72.91 22.96 -42.51
N ARG A 491 72.80 21.65 -42.24
CA ARG A 491 71.96 21.11 -41.17
C ARG A 491 72.34 21.72 -39.83
N LYS A 492 73.64 21.74 -39.50
CA LYS A 492 74.13 22.31 -38.26
C LYS A 492 73.76 23.79 -38.14
N SER A 493 74.12 24.61 -39.13
CA SER A 493 73.84 26.06 -39.09
C SER A 493 72.33 26.38 -39.06
N ALA A 494 71.51 25.61 -39.80
CA ALA A 494 70.07 25.84 -39.85
C ALA A 494 69.37 25.46 -38.54
N LEU A 495 69.78 24.35 -37.90
CA LEU A 495 69.24 23.95 -36.61
C LEU A 495 69.69 24.88 -35.48
N GLU A 496 70.94 25.35 -35.50
CA GLU A 496 71.42 26.36 -34.53
C GLU A 496 70.62 27.66 -34.64
N LEU A 497 70.31 28.11 -35.86
CA LEU A 497 69.45 29.27 -36.09
C LEU A 497 67.99 29.04 -35.67
N ALA A 498 67.43 27.86 -35.94
CA ALA A 498 66.08 27.49 -35.51
C ALA A 498 65.98 27.44 -33.98
N GLU A 499 66.98 26.89 -33.30
CA GLU A 499 67.04 26.84 -31.83
C GLU A 499 67.12 28.24 -31.23
N GLN A 500 67.94 29.13 -31.79
CA GLN A 500 67.99 30.53 -31.35
C GLN A 500 66.67 31.27 -31.58
N LEU A 501 65.99 31.02 -32.71
CA LEU A 501 64.71 31.64 -33.03
C LEU A 501 63.61 31.18 -32.06
N LEU A 502 63.56 29.88 -31.77
CA LEU A 502 62.60 29.28 -30.85
C LEU A 502 62.86 29.62 -29.38
N GLU A 503 64.00 30.21 -29.02
CA GLU A 503 64.25 30.73 -27.68
C GLU A 503 63.26 31.86 -27.32
N GLY A 504 62.85 32.67 -28.30
CA GLY A 504 61.77 33.65 -28.13
C GLY A 504 60.42 32.99 -27.82
N LEU A 505 60.13 31.84 -28.43
CA LEU A 505 58.93 31.06 -28.15
C LEU A 505 58.95 30.47 -26.74
N LYS A 506 60.11 30.00 -26.27
CA LYS A 506 60.27 29.51 -24.89
C LYS A 506 60.00 30.59 -23.85
N SER A 507 60.47 31.81 -24.09
CA SER A 507 60.19 32.95 -23.20
C SER A 507 58.69 33.27 -23.15
N ALA A 508 58.04 33.40 -24.31
CA ALA A 508 56.60 33.67 -24.38
C ALA A 508 55.75 32.56 -23.74
N ALA A 509 56.15 31.29 -23.94
CA ALA A 509 55.51 30.14 -23.30
C ALA A 509 55.70 30.15 -21.77
N ALA A 510 56.87 30.54 -21.27
CA ALA A 510 57.13 30.65 -19.83
C ALA A 510 56.29 31.76 -19.16
N ASP A 511 56.14 32.91 -19.82
CA ASP A 511 55.29 34.00 -19.35
C ASP A 511 53.82 33.56 -19.29
N LYS A 512 53.32 32.92 -20.36
CA LYS A 512 51.95 32.44 -20.41
C LYS A 512 51.67 31.32 -19.40
N HIS A 513 52.63 30.42 -19.20
CA HIS A 513 52.58 29.41 -18.16
C HIS A 513 52.49 30.04 -16.76
N GLY A 514 53.26 31.11 -16.50
CA GLY A 514 53.19 31.86 -15.24
C GLY A 514 51.84 32.54 -15.00
N GLU A 515 51.22 33.10 -16.04
CA GLU A 515 49.85 33.66 -15.97
C GLU A 515 48.81 32.59 -15.63
N LEU A 516 48.82 31.47 -16.34
CA LEU A 516 47.87 30.36 -16.15
C LEU A 516 48.02 29.74 -14.75
N LEU A 517 49.24 29.64 -14.22
CA LEU A 517 49.47 29.17 -12.85
C LEU A 517 48.87 30.11 -11.79
N ARG A 518 48.94 31.43 -11.99
CA ARG A 518 48.30 32.39 -11.07
C ARG A 518 46.78 32.29 -11.13
N GLU A 519 46.21 32.18 -12.32
CA GLU A 519 44.77 31.98 -12.51
C GLU A 519 44.29 30.66 -11.88
N LEU A 520 45.07 29.58 -12.03
CA LEU A 520 44.81 28.30 -11.37
C LEU A 520 44.90 28.40 -9.84
N GLU A 521 45.85 29.15 -9.31
CA GLU A 521 46.00 29.37 -7.86
C GLU A 521 44.86 30.22 -7.27
N GLU A 522 44.34 31.18 -8.01
CA GLU A 522 43.19 32.00 -7.63
C GLU A 522 41.88 31.19 -7.65
N LEU A 523 41.69 30.35 -8.67
CA LEU A 523 40.58 29.38 -8.72
C LEU A 523 40.67 28.35 -7.60
N ARG A 524 41.86 27.86 -7.23
CA ARG A 524 42.06 26.98 -6.07
C ARG A 524 41.60 27.62 -4.77
N LYS A 525 41.86 28.91 -4.56
CA LYS A 525 41.39 29.66 -3.37
C LYS A 525 39.86 29.79 -3.33
N GLN A 526 39.20 29.88 -4.48
CA GLN A 526 37.73 29.89 -4.59
C GLN A 526 37.11 28.47 -4.52
N SER A 527 37.92 27.42 -4.68
CA SER A 527 37.49 26.02 -4.83
C SER A 527 37.65 25.16 -3.56
N ALA A 528 38.03 25.73 -2.41
CA ALA A 528 38.27 24.95 -1.18
C ALA A 528 37.04 24.10 -0.78
N ALA A 529 35.83 24.62 -0.97
CA ALA A 529 34.59 23.89 -0.74
C ALA A 529 34.37 22.73 -1.74
N ALA A 530 34.76 22.91 -3.00
CA ALA A 530 34.68 21.87 -4.03
C ALA A 530 35.76 20.78 -3.85
N GLU A 531 36.94 21.14 -3.35
CA GLU A 531 37.98 20.16 -2.99
C GLU A 531 37.57 19.35 -1.75
N ALA A 532 36.93 19.98 -0.76
CA ALA A 532 36.34 19.29 0.38
C ALA A 532 35.17 18.36 -0.04
N LEU A 533 34.35 18.81 -1.00
CA LEU A 533 33.27 18.00 -1.58
C LEU A 533 33.83 16.77 -2.31
N THR A 534 34.83 16.98 -3.16
CA THR A 534 35.51 15.90 -3.90
C THR A 534 36.20 14.93 -2.93
N ALA A 535 36.79 15.43 -1.83
CA ALA A 535 37.40 14.58 -0.80
C ALA A 535 36.36 13.70 -0.10
N ILE A 536 35.19 14.24 0.23
CA ILE A 536 34.07 13.47 0.81
C ILE A 536 33.60 12.39 -0.17
N GLU A 537 33.47 12.71 -1.46
CA GLU A 537 33.10 11.74 -2.49
C GLU A 537 34.16 10.66 -2.68
N GLN A 538 35.45 11.02 -2.62
CA GLN A 538 36.56 10.08 -2.64
C GLN A 538 36.58 9.18 -1.39
N GLU A 539 36.26 9.72 -0.21
CA GLU A 539 36.13 8.93 1.02
C GLU A 539 34.99 7.91 0.92
N ILE A 540 33.81 8.32 0.42
CA ILE A 540 32.66 7.42 0.21
C ILE A 540 33.00 6.36 -0.83
N ALA A 541 33.62 6.75 -1.96
CA ALA A 541 34.03 5.83 -3.00
C ALA A 541 35.11 4.85 -2.51
N ALA A 542 36.09 5.32 -1.73
CA ALA A 542 37.11 4.48 -1.11
C ALA A 542 36.50 3.50 -0.10
N MET A 543 35.53 3.94 0.71
CA MET A 543 34.80 3.08 1.64
C MET A 543 33.98 2.02 0.91
N SER A 544 33.26 2.42 -0.13
CA SER A 544 32.51 1.52 -1.00
C SER A 544 33.43 0.48 -1.63
N ALA A 545 34.58 0.89 -2.17
CA ALA A 545 35.59 -0.02 -2.73
C ALA A 545 36.20 -0.95 -1.67
N ALA A 546 36.47 -0.45 -0.45
CA ALA A 546 36.99 -1.25 0.65
C ALA A 546 35.99 -2.33 1.09
N VAL A 547 34.72 -1.95 1.27
CA VAL A 547 33.64 -2.89 1.58
C VAL A 547 33.45 -3.89 0.45
N GLN A 548 33.43 -3.44 -0.82
CA GLN A 548 33.26 -4.30 -1.97
C GLN A 548 34.42 -5.29 -2.17
N ALA A 549 35.65 -4.90 -1.83
CA ALA A 549 36.81 -5.80 -1.84
C ALA A 549 36.70 -6.93 -0.80
N LEU A 550 36.05 -6.64 0.32
CA LEU A 550 35.81 -7.62 1.40
C LEU A 550 34.52 -8.41 1.22
N LEU A 551 33.61 -8.00 0.32
CA LEU A 551 32.39 -8.74 0.05
C LEU A 551 32.68 -10.12 -0.58
N PRO A 552 32.02 -11.19 -0.12
CA PRO A 552 32.11 -12.48 -0.77
C PRO A 552 31.42 -12.47 -2.14
N ALA A 553 31.95 -13.23 -3.10
CA ALA A 553 31.29 -13.41 -4.38
C ALA A 553 29.93 -14.12 -4.19
N LYS A 554 28.88 -13.61 -4.83
CA LYS A 554 27.58 -14.27 -4.82
C LYS A 554 27.65 -15.46 -5.79
N ASP A 555 28.00 -16.63 -5.28
CA ASP A 555 27.93 -17.86 -6.05
C ASP A 555 26.49 -18.08 -6.52
N GLN A 556 26.30 -18.30 -7.82
CA GLN A 556 25.00 -18.67 -8.37
C GLN A 556 24.67 -20.07 -7.89
N LEU A 557 23.56 -20.23 -7.15
CA LEU A 557 22.94 -21.54 -6.95
C LEU A 557 22.73 -22.14 -8.35
N THR A 558 23.28 -23.34 -8.58
CA THR A 558 23.15 -24.02 -9.88
C THR A 558 21.68 -24.05 -10.32
N ALA A 559 21.39 -23.64 -11.56
CA ALA A 559 20.04 -23.62 -12.08
C ALA A 559 19.38 -25.01 -11.95
N GLY A 560 18.24 -25.08 -11.26
CA GLY A 560 17.53 -26.34 -10.97
C GLY A 560 17.98 -27.09 -9.70
N ALA A 561 18.88 -26.54 -8.88
CA ALA A 561 19.31 -27.16 -7.62
C ALA A 561 18.32 -26.99 -6.45
N LEU A 562 17.48 -25.95 -6.47
CA LEU A 562 16.44 -25.78 -5.46
C LEU A 562 15.31 -26.81 -5.68
N PRO A 563 14.79 -27.44 -4.61
CA PRO A 563 13.71 -28.40 -4.73
C PRO A 563 12.46 -27.80 -5.36
N ALA A 564 12.19 -28.14 -6.62
CA ALA A 564 10.94 -27.79 -7.29
C ALA A 564 9.75 -28.50 -6.62
N VAL A 565 8.67 -27.77 -6.42
CA VAL A 565 7.40 -28.32 -5.93
C VAL A 565 6.49 -28.54 -7.13
N THR A 566 6.18 -29.80 -7.43
CA THR A 566 5.18 -30.14 -8.44
C THR A 566 3.77 -29.92 -7.91
N ALA A 567 2.85 -29.60 -8.82
CA ALA A 567 1.41 -29.57 -8.56
C ALA A 567 0.93 -30.83 -7.81
N PRO A 568 -0.02 -30.73 -6.86
CA PRO A 568 -0.70 -31.93 -6.38
C PRO A 568 -1.39 -32.62 -7.56
N ALA A 569 -1.33 -33.95 -7.59
CA ALA A 569 -1.99 -34.73 -8.63
C ALA A 569 -3.51 -34.51 -8.52
N VAL A 570 -4.12 -33.97 -9.57
CA VAL A 570 -5.58 -33.87 -9.65
C VAL A 570 -6.11 -35.30 -9.79
N PRO A 571 -6.96 -35.81 -8.88
CA PRO A 571 -7.47 -37.17 -8.98
C PRO A 571 -8.17 -37.39 -10.34
N GLU A 572 -7.76 -38.43 -11.07
CA GLU A 572 -8.27 -38.80 -12.40
C GLU A 572 -9.77 -39.19 -12.40
N GLN A 573 -10.42 -39.22 -11.24
CA GLN A 573 -11.84 -39.59 -11.07
C GLN A 573 -12.81 -38.42 -10.89
N LEU A 574 -12.35 -37.16 -10.93
CA LEU A 574 -13.24 -36.02 -11.18
C LEU A 574 -13.08 -35.64 -12.65
N GLY A 575 -13.61 -36.50 -13.52
CA GLY A 575 -13.60 -36.30 -14.96
C GLY A 575 -14.16 -34.94 -15.34
N THR A 576 -13.52 -34.33 -16.32
CA THR A 576 -13.95 -33.15 -17.08
C THR A 576 -15.46 -33.15 -17.34
N ALA A 577 -16.23 -32.55 -16.45
CA ALA A 577 -17.41 -31.81 -16.86
C ALA A 577 -16.89 -30.48 -17.37
N SER A 578 -16.60 -30.41 -18.67
CA SER A 578 -16.55 -29.13 -19.35
C SER A 578 -17.81 -28.37 -18.96
N ALA A 579 -17.67 -27.16 -18.42
CA ALA A 579 -18.76 -26.20 -18.28
C ALA A 579 -19.21 -25.72 -19.68
N GLY A 580 -19.70 -26.65 -20.49
CA GLY A 580 -20.73 -26.39 -21.49
C GLY A 580 -22.03 -26.75 -20.81
N ILE A 581 -22.85 -25.73 -20.54
CA ILE A 581 -24.24 -25.93 -20.11
C ILE A 581 -24.98 -26.53 -21.31
N SER A 582 -24.86 -27.85 -21.48
CA SER A 582 -25.75 -28.60 -22.33
C SER A 582 -27.01 -28.81 -21.52
N ALA A 583 -28.06 -28.11 -21.96
CA ALA A 583 -29.43 -28.36 -21.55
C ALA A 583 -29.72 -29.88 -21.55
N MET A 584 -29.81 -30.47 -20.36
CA MET A 584 -30.58 -31.69 -20.20
C MET A 584 -32.02 -31.28 -19.97
N SER A 585 -32.72 -31.09 -21.08
CA SER A 585 -34.15 -31.32 -21.18
C SER A 585 -34.43 -32.77 -20.80
N THR A 586 -34.75 -33.03 -19.53
CA THR A 586 -35.59 -34.16 -19.19
C THR A 586 -36.95 -33.61 -18.85
N SER A 587 -37.79 -33.57 -19.88
CA SER A 587 -39.24 -33.66 -19.76
C SER A 587 -39.56 -34.92 -18.97
N ALA A 588 -39.77 -34.78 -17.67
CA ALA A 588 -40.51 -35.73 -16.87
C ALA A 588 -41.67 -34.96 -16.25
N ASP A 589 -42.79 -34.95 -16.97
CA ASP A 589 -44.10 -34.79 -16.36
C ASP A 589 -44.19 -35.77 -15.18
N ILE A 590 -44.05 -35.25 -13.98
CA ILE A 590 -44.49 -35.93 -12.76
C ILE A 590 -45.71 -35.16 -12.27
N PRO A 591 -46.90 -35.79 -12.24
CA PRO A 591 -48.13 -35.11 -11.92
C PRO A 591 -48.11 -34.55 -10.50
N ALA A 592 -48.82 -33.44 -10.34
CA ALA A 592 -49.22 -32.88 -9.06
C ALA A 592 -49.85 -33.98 -8.17
N ALA A 593 -49.03 -34.56 -7.29
CA ALA A 593 -49.46 -35.43 -6.22
C ALA A 593 -48.78 -34.95 -4.95
N ALA A 594 -49.61 -34.48 -4.02
CA ALA A 594 -49.27 -34.03 -2.69
C ALA A 594 -48.16 -34.89 -2.07
N ARG A 595 -46.97 -34.31 -1.92
CA ARG A 595 -46.03 -34.77 -0.91
C ARG A 595 -46.50 -34.17 0.41
N GLU A 596 -47.11 -35.00 1.24
CA GLU A 596 -47.40 -34.67 2.64
C GLU A 596 -46.13 -34.16 3.33
N PRO A 597 -46.24 -33.12 4.19
CA PRO A 597 -45.11 -32.56 4.89
C PRO A 597 -44.62 -33.58 5.92
N ARG A 598 -43.40 -34.09 5.72
CA ARG A 598 -42.74 -34.94 6.70
C ARG A 598 -42.30 -34.07 7.87
N THR A 599 -43.01 -34.22 8.98
CA THR A 599 -42.69 -33.74 10.33
C THR A 599 -41.23 -34.00 10.70
N ARG A 600 -40.47 -32.95 11.02
CA ARG A 600 -39.35 -32.97 11.98
C ARG A 600 -39.05 -31.56 12.53
N LEU A 601 -39.11 -31.48 13.86
CA LEU A 601 -38.58 -30.47 14.79
C LEU A 601 -39.14 -29.03 14.77
N ALA A 602 -40.33 -28.87 15.36
CA ALA A 602 -40.65 -27.94 16.46
C ALA A 602 -40.17 -26.46 16.46
N HIS A 603 -40.00 -25.77 15.33
CA HIS A 603 -39.89 -24.29 15.32
C HIS A 603 -40.93 -23.54 14.44
N ALA A 604 -41.70 -24.27 13.62
CA ALA A 604 -42.88 -23.76 12.89
C ALA A 604 -43.97 -23.02 13.72
N PRO A 605 -44.17 -23.21 15.04
CA PRO A 605 -45.24 -22.51 15.77
C PRO A 605 -45.03 -20.99 15.91
N LEU A 606 -43.78 -20.50 15.93
CA LEU A 606 -43.47 -19.13 16.35
C LEU A 606 -43.67 -18.08 15.25
N ALA A 607 -43.46 -18.45 13.98
CA ALA A 607 -43.70 -17.59 12.81
C ALA A 607 -45.19 -17.30 12.60
N ALA A 608 -46.00 -18.37 12.64
CA ALA A 608 -47.45 -18.28 12.69
C ALA A 608 -47.86 -17.43 13.89
N ARG A 609 -47.26 -17.66 15.06
CA ARG A 609 -47.54 -16.88 16.28
C ARG A 609 -47.20 -15.39 16.15
N ARG A 610 -46.09 -14.97 15.54
CA ARG A 610 -45.81 -13.54 15.31
C ARG A 610 -46.85 -12.92 14.38
N HIS A 611 -47.03 -13.51 13.19
CA HIS A 611 -47.96 -12.97 12.20
C HIS A 611 -49.39 -12.98 12.72
N GLU A 612 -49.81 -14.04 13.40
CA GLU A 612 -51.11 -14.19 14.05
C GLU A 612 -51.28 -13.18 15.21
N ARG A 613 -50.27 -12.97 16.06
CA ARG A 613 -50.34 -11.96 17.13
C ARG A 613 -50.42 -10.54 16.58
N LEU A 614 -49.61 -10.20 15.58
CA LEU A 614 -49.64 -8.88 14.94
C LEU A 614 -50.91 -8.67 14.13
N ALA A 615 -51.40 -9.69 13.42
CA ALA A 615 -52.66 -9.65 12.69
C ALA A 615 -53.87 -9.60 13.63
N ALA A 616 -53.85 -10.34 14.75
CA ALA A 616 -54.87 -10.27 15.79
C ALA A 616 -54.87 -8.90 16.46
N ALA A 617 -53.69 -8.32 16.73
CA ALA A 617 -53.57 -6.97 17.24
C ALA A 617 -54.09 -5.92 16.23
N ALA A 618 -53.74 -6.06 14.95
CA ALA A 618 -54.26 -5.22 13.87
C ALA A 618 -55.80 -5.35 13.74
N ALA A 619 -56.33 -6.56 13.85
CA ALA A 619 -57.77 -6.82 13.84
C ALA A 619 -58.47 -6.21 15.06
N GLY A 620 -57.88 -6.34 16.25
CA GLY A 620 -58.38 -5.72 17.49
C GLY A 620 -58.41 -4.20 17.42
N LEU A 621 -57.36 -3.58 16.85
CA LEU A 621 -57.34 -2.13 16.58
C LEU A 621 -58.38 -1.72 15.53
N THR A 622 -58.54 -2.52 14.47
CA THR A 622 -59.57 -2.27 13.43
C THR A 622 -60.97 -2.37 14.02
N GLN A 623 -61.19 -3.33 14.93
CA GLN A 623 -62.45 -3.48 15.66
C GLN A 623 -62.69 -2.31 16.60
N ALA A 624 -61.68 -1.90 17.38
CA ALA A 624 -61.75 -0.72 18.24
C ALA A 624 -62.07 0.55 17.43
N ALA A 625 -61.44 0.71 16.27
CA ALA A 625 -61.71 1.81 15.34
C ALA A 625 -63.17 1.77 14.85
N ALA A 626 -63.68 0.59 14.48
CA ALA A 626 -65.06 0.41 14.04
C ALA A 626 -66.10 0.71 15.15
N LEU A 627 -65.79 0.42 16.41
CA LEU A 627 -66.66 0.74 17.56
C LEU A 627 -66.88 2.24 17.72
N VAL A 628 -65.84 3.04 17.47
CA VAL A 628 -65.90 4.50 17.65
C VAL A 628 -66.15 5.28 16.36
N ALA A 629 -66.08 4.64 15.19
CA ALA A 629 -66.34 5.23 13.89
C ALA A 629 -67.69 5.97 13.73
N PRO A 630 -68.81 5.52 14.34
CA PRO A 630 -70.10 6.23 14.26
C PRO A 630 -70.09 7.60 14.95
N TYR A 631 -69.15 7.83 15.89
CA TYR A 631 -69.08 9.06 16.66
C TYR A 631 -68.21 10.07 15.92
N THR A 632 -68.82 11.13 15.39
CA THR A 632 -68.14 12.16 14.59
C THR A 632 -66.96 12.83 15.31
N ALA A 633 -66.96 12.81 16.64
CA ALA A 633 -65.90 13.35 17.48
C ALA A 633 -64.73 12.40 17.76
N MET A 634 -64.76 11.19 17.21
CA MET A 634 -63.71 10.17 17.35
C MET A 634 -62.95 9.92 16.04
N LYS A 635 -63.09 10.79 15.03
CA LYS A 635 -62.48 10.58 13.70
C LYS A 635 -60.94 10.48 13.75
N SER A 636 -60.27 11.29 14.56
CA SER A 636 -58.81 11.20 14.79
C SER A 636 -58.42 9.86 15.43
N ALA A 637 -59.16 9.42 16.44
CA ALA A 637 -58.95 8.12 17.07
C ALA A 637 -59.14 6.97 16.07
N VAL A 638 -60.17 7.03 15.22
CA VAL A 638 -60.39 6.03 14.15
C VAL A 638 -59.19 5.98 13.20
N ARG A 639 -58.69 7.13 12.74
CA ARG A 639 -57.52 7.16 11.84
C ARG A 639 -56.25 6.67 12.53
N GLY A 640 -56.01 7.06 13.79
CA GLY A 640 -54.85 6.60 14.57
C GLY A 640 -54.84 5.08 14.71
N LEU A 641 -55.95 4.52 15.21
CA LEU A 641 -56.14 3.08 15.34
C LEU A 641 -56.03 2.34 13.99
N THR A 642 -56.59 2.91 12.91
CA THR A 642 -56.52 2.30 11.56
C THR A 642 -55.11 2.35 10.97
N ALA A 643 -54.38 3.46 11.13
CA ALA A 643 -53.01 3.59 10.67
C ALA A 643 -52.07 2.64 11.42
N ARG A 644 -52.25 2.54 12.74
CA ARG A 644 -51.51 1.59 13.58
C ARG A 644 -51.84 0.13 13.21
N ALA A 645 -53.11 -0.18 12.95
CA ALA A 645 -53.53 -1.49 12.45
C ALA A 645 -52.87 -1.85 11.12
N ALA A 646 -52.83 -0.91 10.16
CA ALA A 646 -52.19 -1.13 8.87
C ALA A 646 -50.68 -1.40 8.99
N SER A 647 -49.99 -0.67 9.88
CA SER A 647 -48.57 -0.88 10.17
C SER A 647 -48.30 -2.27 10.76
N LEU A 648 -49.12 -2.72 11.72
CA LEU A 648 -49.00 -4.06 12.31
C LEU A 648 -49.32 -5.18 11.30
N ALA A 649 -50.29 -4.98 10.42
CA ALA A 649 -50.71 -5.98 9.44
C ALA A 649 -49.67 -6.21 8.31
N GLY A 650 -48.92 -5.18 7.93
CA GLY A 650 -47.92 -5.23 6.86
C GLY A 650 -46.46 -5.32 7.32
N GLY A 651 -46.19 -5.37 8.63
CA GLY A 651 -44.86 -5.16 9.20
C GLY A 651 -43.80 -6.15 8.72
N THR A 652 -42.84 -5.66 7.94
CA THR A 652 -41.60 -6.38 7.59
C THR A 652 -40.54 -6.17 8.66
N PHE A 653 -39.73 -7.19 8.92
CA PHE A 653 -38.62 -7.14 9.87
C PHE A 653 -37.28 -7.23 9.12
N THR A 654 -36.44 -6.21 9.21
CA THR A 654 -35.16 -6.17 8.50
C THR A 654 -34.03 -6.70 9.39
N LEU A 655 -33.43 -7.82 8.98
CA LEU A 655 -32.22 -8.40 9.58
C LEU A 655 -31.03 -8.11 8.67
N ALA A 656 -30.09 -7.28 9.11
CA ALA A 656 -28.91 -6.93 8.32
C ALA A 656 -27.65 -7.66 8.82
N LEU A 657 -26.92 -8.29 7.89
CA LEU A 657 -25.67 -9.02 8.16
C LEU A 657 -24.46 -8.14 7.87
N PHE A 658 -23.52 -8.06 8.82
CA PHE A 658 -22.28 -7.29 8.72
C PHE A 658 -21.06 -8.15 9.08
N GLY A 659 -19.86 -7.69 8.70
CA GLY A 659 -18.60 -8.39 8.98
C GLY A 659 -17.56 -8.24 7.88
N ALA A 660 -16.29 -8.49 8.23
CA ALA A 660 -15.15 -8.51 7.32
C ALA A 660 -15.37 -9.35 6.05
N PHE A 661 -14.55 -9.11 5.03
CA PHE A 661 -14.54 -9.98 3.85
C PHE A 661 -14.16 -11.42 4.24
N SER A 662 -14.79 -12.42 3.63
CA SER A 662 -14.61 -13.84 3.99
C SER A 662 -14.94 -14.21 5.46
N ALA A 663 -15.65 -13.35 6.20
CA ALA A 663 -16.17 -13.70 7.53
C ALA A 663 -17.25 -14.80 7.50
N GLY A 664 -17.77 -15.13 6.30
CA GLY A 664 -18.80 -16.14 6.07
C GLY A 664 -20.23 -15.63 6.25
N LYS A 665 -20.49 -14.34 5.94
CA LYS A 665 -21.84 -13.73 5.96
C LYS A 665 -22.83 -14.47 5.07
N SER A 666 -22.50 -14.66 3.79
CA SER A 666 -23.38 -15.36 2.84
C SER A 666 -23.54 -16.85 3.20
N SER A 667 -22.51 -17.49 3.78
CA SER A 667 -22.62 -18.85 4.32
C SER A 667 -23.57 -18.92 5.52
N PHE A 668 -23.50 -17.94 6.42
CA PHE A 668 -24.42 -17.79 7.55
C PHE A 668 -25.85 -17.53 7.09
N ALA A 669 -26.03 -16.65 6.10
CA ALA A 669 -27.31 -16.39 5.46
C ALA A 669 -27.91 -17.67 4.86
N ASN A 670 -27.12 -18.44 4.10
CA ASN A 670 -27.55 -19.71 3.53
C ASN A 670 -27.93 -20.72 4.62
N ALA A 671 -27.16 -20.81 5.70
CA ALA A 671 -27.49 -21.66 6.85
C ALA A 671 -28.82 -21.24 7.50
N LEU A 672 -29.10 -19.94 7.60
CA LEU A 672 -30.35 -19.40 8.12
C LEU A 672 -31.53 -19.70 7.17
N LEU A 673 -31.33 -19.55 5.86
CA LEU A 673 -32.33 -19.87 4.82
C LEU A 673 -32.58 -21.38 4.68
N GLY A 674 -31.62 -22.21 5.08
CA GLY A 674 -31.64 -23.67 4.98
C GLY A 674 -31.22 -24.23 3.61
N GLU A 675 -30.88 -23.38 2.64
CA GLU A 675 -30.45 -23.76 1.29
C GLU A 675 -29.31 -22.85 0.80
N ALA A 676 -28.50 -23.33 -0.14
CA ALA A 676 -27.41 -22.59 -0.77
C ALA A 676 -27.94 -21.61 -1.82
N VAL A 677 -28.50 -20.49 -1.35
CA VAL A 677 -29.19 -19.48 -2.15
C VAL A 677 -28.23 -18.41 -2.65
N LEU A 678 -27.47 -17.81 -1.74
CA LEU A 678 -26.45 -16.80 -2.01
C LEU A 678 -25.15 -17.49 -2.47
N PRO A 679 -24.44 -16.96 -3.47
CA PRO A 679 -23.13 -17.49 -3.83
C PRO A 679 -22.13 -17.29 -2.68
N VAL A 680 -21.29 -18.30 -2.46
CA VAL A 680 -20.20 -18.27 -1.48
C VAL A 680 -18.90 -18.33 -2.27
N SER A 681 -17.99 -17.40 -2.02
CA SER A 681 -16.69 -17.35 -2.70
C SER A 681 -15.61 -16.87 -1.74
N PRO A 682 -14.37 -17.40 -1.85
CA PRO A 682 -13.20 -16.87 -1.18
C PRO A 682 -12.67 -15.58 -1.84
N HIS A 683 -13.21 -15.19 -3.01
CA HIS A 683 -12.90 -13.93 -3.69
C HIS A 683 -13.90 -12.82 -3.32
N PRO A 684 -13.55 -11.53 -3.43
CA PRO A 684 -14.51 -10.43 -3.24
C PRO A 684 -15.72 -10.59 -4.18
N THR A 685 -16.89 -10.98 -3.65
CA THR A 685 -18.09 -11.29 -4.44
C THR A 685 -19.36 -10.58 -3.98
N THR A 686 -19.26 -9.51 -3.19
CA THR A 686 -20.45 -8.78 -2.71
C THR A 686 -20.25 -7.29 -2.90
N ALA A 687 -20.18 -6.86 -4.16
CA ALA A 687 -20.12 -5.44 -4.53
C ALA A 687 -21.52 -4.79 -4.59
N ALA A 688 -22.59 -5.56 -4.42
CA ALA A 688 -23.98 -5.10 -4.45
C ALA A 688 -24.75 -5.59 -3.21
N ILE A 689 -25.75 -4.82 -2.79
CA ILE A 689 -26.60 -5.18 -1.65
C ILE A 689 -27.65 -6.18 -2.09
N ASN A 690 -27.73 -7.30 -1.37
CA ASN A 690 -28.69 -8.37 -1.64
C ASN A 690 -29.75 -8.40 -0.54
N ARG A 691 -31.01 -8.14 -0.90
CA ARG A 691 -32.18 -8.28 -0.02
C ARG A 691 -32.90 -9.59 -0.35
N ILE A 692 -33.09 -10.47 0.62
CA ILE A 692 -33.83 -11.71 0.49
C ILE A 692 -35.17 -11.54 1.20
N MET A 693 -36.26 -11.65 0.46
CA MET A 693 -37.60 -11.39 0.96
C MET A 693 -38.64 -12.35 0.39
N ALA A 694 -39.81 -12.42 1.02
CA ALA A 694 -40.92 -13.22 0.50
C ALA A 694 -41.37 -12.68 -0.87
N PRO A 695 -41.84 -13.56 -1.79
CA PRO A 695 -42.40 -13.11 -3.06
C PRO A 695 -43.54 -12.10 -2.85
N ALA A 696 -43.43 -10.94 -3.49
CA ALA A 696 -44.40 -9.84 -3.40
C ALA A 696 -44.68 -9.26 -4.80
N GLU A 697 -45.79 -8.53 -4.96
CA GLU A 697 -46.13 -7.74 -6.17
C GLU A 697 -46.10 -8.53 -7.51
N GLY A 698 -46.40 -9.84 -7.47
CA GLY A 698 -46.42 -10.69 -8.67
C GLY A 698 -45.07 -11.33 -9.04
N ALA A 699 -44.01 -11.11 -8.26
CA ALA A 699 -42.75 -11.84 -8.41
C ALA A 699 -42.91 -13.31 -7.95
N ALA A 700 -42.26 -14.23 -8.67
CA ALA A 700 -42.29 -15.66 -8.35
C ALA A 700 -41.15 -16.06 -7.39
N HIS A 701 -41.33 -17.15 -6.66
CA HIS A 701 -40.24 -17.77 -5.90
C HIS A 701 -39.04 -18.09 -6.83
N ARG A 702 -37.81 -17.86 -6.35
CA ARG A 702 -36.55 -18.08 -7.09
C ARG A 702 -36.42 -17.15 -8.29
N THR A 703 -36.78 -15.89 -8.09
CA THR A 703 -36.51 -14.81 -9.05
C THR A 703 -35.88 -13.64 -8.31
N ALA A 704 -35.09 -12.82 -9.00
CA ALA A 704 -34.44 -11.67 -8.40
C ALA A 704 -34.73 -10.40 -9.21
N ARG A 705 -35.18 -9.32 -8.57
CA ARG A 705 -35.19 -8.01 -9.21
C ARG A 705 -33.78 -7.44 -9.17
N VAL A 706 -33.13 -7.32 -10.33
CA VAL A 706 -31.82 -6.68 -10.46
C VAL A 706 -32.03 -5.23 -10.88
N ALA A 707 -31.56 -4.28 -10.08
CA ALA A 707 -31.57 -2.85 -10.38
C ALA A 707 -30.16 -2.37 -10.72
N MET A 708 -29.99 -1.76 -11.89
CA MET A 708 -28.70 -1.26 -12.36
C MET A 708 -28.52 0.20 -11.95
N LYS A 709 -27.25 0.58 -11.70
CA LYS A 709 -26.87 1.97 -11.43
C LYS A 709 -27.30 2.90 -12.56
N THR A 710 -27.61 4.14 -12.21
CA THR A 710 -27.74 5.21 -13.20
C THR A 710 -26.38 5.53 -13.83
N ARG A 711 -26.39 6.15 -15.01
CA ARG A 711 -25.15 6.61 -15.66
C ARG A 711 -24.35 7.54 -14.76
N ASP A 712 -25.03 8.47 -14.10
CA ASP A 712 -24.38 9.43 -13.18
C ASP A 712 -23.71 8.73 -11.99
N ALA A 713 -24.37 7.74 -11.39
CA ALA A 713 -23.81 6.97 -10.27
C ALA A 713 -22.56 6.18 -10.69
N LEU A 714 -22.60 5.51 -11.86
CA LEU A 714 -21.42 4.84 -12.40
C LEU A 714 -20.27 5.83 -12.68
N TRP A 715 -20.60 7.02 -13.20
CA TRP A 715 -19.59 8.01 -13.54
C TRP A 715 -18.90 8.60 -12.31
N GLN A 716 -19.65 8.77 -11.22
CA GLN A 716 -19.09 9.14 -9.92
C GLN A 716 -18.14 8.05 -9.40
N ASP A 717 -18.51 6.77 -9.50
CA ASP A 717 -17.65 5.64 -9.11
C ASP A 717 -16.33 5.59 -9.88
N LEU A 718 -16.39 5.80 -11.21
CA LEU A 718 -15.23 5.81 -12.08
C LEU A 718 -14.33 7.00 -11.78
N THR A 719 -14.91 8.20 -11.65
CA THR A 719 -14.16 9.43 -11.34
C THR A 719 -13.44 9.30 -10.01
N PHE A 720 -14.11 8.80 -8.97
CA PHE A 720 -13.52 8.58 -7.66
C PHE A 720 -12.29 7.65 -7.72
N SER A 721 -12.41 6.53 -8.45
CA SER A 721 -11.31 5.58 -8.59
C SER A 721 -10.16 6.13 -9.44
N PHE A 722 -10.48 6.93 -10.45
CA PHE A 722 -9.49 7.62 -11.28
C PHE A 722 -8.68 8.67 -10.50
N ASP A 723 -9.36 9.49 -9.70
CA ASP A 723 -8.72 10.51 -8.88
C ASP A 723 -7.78 9.89 -7.85
N LEU A 724 -8.20 8.79 -7.20
CA LEU A 724 -7.34 8.07 -6.25
C LEU A 724 -6.08 7.52 -6.93
N LEU A 725 -6.23 6.93 -8.12
CA LEU A 725 -5.11 6.42 -8.91
C LEU A 725 -4.26 7.52 -9.56
N GLY A 726 -4.70 8.79 -9.50
CA GLY A 726 -3.96 9.93 -10.07
C GLY A 726 -4.05 9.98 -11.60
N LEU A 727 -5.13 9.46 -12.17
CA LEU A 727 -5.35 9.39 -13.62
C LEU A 727 -6.04 10.63 -14.19
N GLY A 728 -6.37 11.60 -13.32
CA GLY A 728 -7.19 12.76 -13.63
C GLY A 728 -8.66 12.38 -13.82
N LYS A 729 -9.47 13.28 -14.39
CA LYS A 729 -10.90 13.00 -14.60
C LYS A 729 -11.12 11.85 -15.59
N ALA A 730 -12.06 10.96 -15.27
CA ALA A 730 -12.54 9.95 -16.19
C ALA A 730 -13.27 10.64 -17.36
N GLU A 731 -12.83 10.36 -18.58
CA GLU A 731 -13.45 10.88 -19.80
C GLU A 731 -14.19 9.74 -20.52
N GLU A 732 -15.45 9.98 -20.89
CA GLU A 732 -16.38 8.94 -21.35
C GLU A 732 -15.85 8.11 -22.52
N HIS A 733 -15.03 8.74 -23.37
CA HIS A 733 -14.54 8.14 -24.61
C HIS A 733 -13.14 7.51 -24.47
N SER A 734 -12.39 7.78 -23.40
CA SER A 734 -10.97 7.37 -23.29
C SER A 734 -10.61 6.70 -21.96
N TRP A 735 -11.53 6.63 -21.00
CA TRP A 735 -11.24 6.06 -19.68
C TRP A 735 -10.81 4.59 -19.78
N ARG A 736 -11.45 3.79 -20.67
CA ARG A 736 -11.10 2.38 -20.87
C ARG A 736 -9.69 2.19 -21.42
N GLU A 737 -9.25 3.06 -22.32
CA GLU A 737 -7.88 3.04 -22.86
C GLU A 737 -6.86 3.37 -21.78
N LYS A 738 -7.13 4.40 -20.96
CA LYS A 738 -6.29 4.75 -19.79
C LYS A 738 -6.21 3.58 -18.80
N VAL A 739 -7.34 2.91 -18.54
CA VAL A 739 -7.37 1.73 -17.65
C VAL A 739 -6.63 0.54 -18.27
N ALA A 740 -6.71 0.34 -19.59
CA ALA A 740 -5.98 -0.72 -20.28
C ALA A 740 -4.46 -0.53 -20.15
N ALA A 741 -3.97 0.71 -20.27
CA ALA A 741 -2.56 1.07 -20.17
C ALA A 741 -1.97 0.95 -18.74
N LEU A 742 -2.83 0.91 -17.70
CA LEU A 742 -2.37 0.75 -16.31
C LEU A 742 -1.76 -0.64 -16.08
N THR A 743 -0.55 -0.63 -15.53
CA THR A 743 0.16 -1.82 -15.05
C THR A 743 0.14 -1.86 -13.51
N PRO A 744 0.08 -3.05 -12.88
CA PRO A 744 0.08 -3.18 -11.42
C PRO A 744 1.24 -2.49 -10.71
N GLN A 745 2.40 -2.38 -11.37
CA GLN A 745 3.64 -1.77 -10.87
C GLN A 745 3.51 -0.25 -10.69
N GLN A 746 2.62 0.40 -11.45
CA GLN A 746 2.37 1.84 -11.37
C GLN A 746 1.36 2.22 -10.27
N VAL A 747 0.74 1.21 -9.64
CA VAL A 747 -0.34 1.39 -8.67
C VAL A 747 0.16 1.05 -7.27
N HIS A 748 0.09 2.03 -6.39
CA HIS A 748 0.37 1.85 -4.96
C HIS A 748 -0.49 0.71 -4.38
N PRO A 749 0.03 -0.12 -3.45
CA PRO A 749 -0.71 -1.22 -2.83
C PRO A 749 -2.15 -0.88 -2.46
N ALA A 750 -2.36 0.20 -1.70
CA ALA A 750 -3.68 0.66 -1.27
C ALA A 750 -4.61 1.12 -2.42
N GLY A 751 -4.08 1.43 -3.60
CA GLY A 751 -4.86 1.77 -4.80
C GLY A 751 -5.27 0.57 -5.65
N ARG A 752 -4.73 -0.63 -5.38
CA ARG A 752 -5.00 -1.84 -6.17
C ARG A 752 -6.47 -2.29 -6.20
N PRO A 753 -7.28 -2.12 -5.14
CA PRO A 753 -8.72 -2.41 -5.20
C PRO A 753 -9.45 -1.55 -6.24
N HIS A 754 -9.07 -0.28 -6.35
CA HIS A 754 -9.60 0.63 -7.36
C HIS A 754 -9.14 0.24 -8.77
N TYR A 755 -7.89 -0.17 -8.91
CA TYR A 755 -7.40 -0.74 -10.16
C TYR A 755 -8.20 -1.99 -10.57
N SER A 756 -8.44 -2.93 -9.65
CA SER A 756 -9.25 -4.12 -9.89
C SER A 756 -10.68 -3.78 -10.29
N PHE A 757 -11.32 -2.84 -9.58
CA PHE A 757 -12.64 -2.33 -9.96
C PHE A 757 -12.64 -1.72 -11.35
N LEU A 758 -11.68 -0.86 -11.68
CA LEU A 758 -11.60 -0.22 -12.99
C LEU A 758 -11.38 -1.24 -14.11
N LYS A 759 -10.55 -2.26 -13.89
CA LYS A 759 -10.37 -3.37 -14.85
C LYS A 759 -11.66 -4.17 -15.03
N ALA A 760 -12.37 -4.47 -13.94
CA ALA A 760 -13.64 -5.18 -14.00
C ALA A 760 -14.72 -4.37 -14.73
N ALA A 761 -14.85 -3.09 -14.39
CA ALA A 761 -15.75 -2.16 -15.06
C ALA A 761 -15.39 -2.01 -16.54
N ALA A 762 -14.11 -1.87 -16.89
CA ALA A 762 -13.69 -1.77 -18.29
C ALA A 762 -14.02 -3.04 -19.09
N ALA A 763 -13.90 -4.21 -18.47
CA ALA A 763 -14.22 -5.50 -19.10
C ALA A 763 -15.73 -5.71 -19.29
N GLY A 764 -16.57 -5.31 -18.33
CA GLY A 764 -18.02 -5.50 -18.37
C GLY A 764 -18.83 -4.35 -19.00
N TYR A 765 -18.21 -3.21 -19.32
CA TYR A 765 -18.92 -1.99 -19.72
C TYR A 765 -19.80 -2.17 -20.96
N ASP A 766 -19.33 -2.86 -22.00
CA ASP A 766 -20.06 -3.01 -23.26
C ASP A 766 -21.39 -3.79 -23.07
N GLU A 767 -21.43 -4.74 -22.13
CA GLU A 767 -22.66 -5.47 -21.80
C GLU A 767 -23.58 -4.68 -20.87
N ALA A 768 -22.99 -3.88 -19.97
CA ALA A 768 -23.71 -3.16 -18.91
C ALA A 768 -24.31 -1.82 -19.37
N GLU A 769 -23.65 -1.09 -20.26
CA GLU A 769 -24.06 0.25 -20.72
C GLU A 769 -25.54 0.35 -21.14
N PRO A 770 -26.10 -0.55 -21.96
CA PRO A 770 -27.51 -0.45 -22.37
C PRO A 770 -28.50 -0.74 -21.24
N LYS A 771 -28.04 -1.34 -20.13
CA LYS A 771 -28.88 -1.71 -18.98
C LYS A 771 -28.83 -0.67 -17.85
N LEU A 772 -27.96 0.34 -17.91
CA LEU A 772 -27.82 1.35 -16.85
C LEU A 772 -29.13 2.12 -16.63
N GLY A 773 -29.54 2.27 -15.36
CA GLY A 773 -30.79 2.89 -14.94
C GLY A 773 -32.04 2.03 -15.11
N SER A 774 -31.91 0.79 -15.58
CA SER A 774 -33.03 -0.16 -15.72
C SER A 774 -33.14 -1.12 -14.53
N ALA A 775 -34.31 -1.73 -14.38
CA ALA A 775 -34.53 -2.83 -13.44
C ALA A 775 -35.41 -3.91 -14.09
N TRP A 776 -35.11 -5.19 -13.84
CA TRP A 776 -35.88 -6.32 -14.37
C TRP A 776 -35.89 -7.50 -13.40
N ILE A 777 -36.79 -8.45 -13.64
CA ILE A 777 -36.83 -9.73 -12.92
C ILE A 777 -35.93 -10.73 -13.66
N ALA A 778 -34.86 -11.15 -13.00
CA ALA A 778 -33.86 -12.11 -13.45
C ALA A 778 -34.16 -13.51 -12.89
N SER A 779 -33.70 -14.53 -13.63
CA SER A 779 -33.65 -15.93 -13.17
C SER A 779 -32.59 -16.14 -12.08
N MET A 780 -32.61 -17.29 -11.40
CA MET A 780 -31.57 -17.63 -10.40
C MET A 780 -30.16 -17.70 -10.99
N ASP A 781 -30.02 -18.15 -12.23
CA ASP A 781 -28.71 -18.28 -12.87
C ASP A 781 -28.14 -16.89 -13.19
N GLU A 782 -28.97 -15.99 -13.73
CA GLU A 782 -28.61 -14.59 -13.94
C GLU A 782 -28.30 -13.88 -12.62
N TYR A 783 -29.13 -14.08 -11.60
CA TYR A 783 -28.88 -13.56 -10.25
C TYR A 783 -27.49 -13.96 -9.73
N ARG A 784 -27.13 -15.24 -9.84
CA ARG A 784 -25.82 -15.74 -9.40
C ARG A 784 -24.68 -15.06 -10.16
N ALA A 785 -24.82 -14.84 -11.45
CA ALA A 785 -23.83 -14.12 -12.25
C ALA A 785 -23.67 -12.65 -11.80
N TYR A 786 -24.77 -11.94 -11.57
CA TYR A 786 -24.75 -10.54 -11.14
C TYR A 786 -24.22 -10.32 -9.72
N VAL A 787 -24.28 -11.35 -8.86
CA VAL A 787 -23.67 -11.30 -7.52
C VAL A 787 -22.21 -11.72 -7.57
N ALA A 788 -21.86 -12.82 -8.22
CA ALA A 788 -20.53 -13.43 -8.11
C ALA A 788 -19.47 -12.84 -9.07
N GLU A 789 -19.86 -12.37 -10.26
CA GLU A 789 -18.91 -11.88 -11.26
C GLU A 789 -18.66 -10.38 -11.08
N GLU A 790 -17.44 -9.99 -10.68
CA GLU A 790 -17.09 -8.57 -10.43
C GLU A 790 -17.33 -7.66 -11.65
N GLN A 791 -17.19 -8.20 -12.87
CA GLN A 791 -17.44 -7.47 -14.12
C GLN A 791 -18.92 -7.13 -14.34
N LYS A 792 -19.84 -7.76 -13.61
CA LYS A 792 -21.28 -7.48 -13.64
C LYS A 792 -21.72 -6.76 -12.37
N SER A 793 -21.30 -7.27 -11.21
CA SER A 793 -21.71 -6.78 -9.89
C SER A 793 -21.39 -5.29 -9.70
N CYS A 794 -20.29 -4.79 -10.29
CA CYS A 794 -19.87 -3.41 -10.12
C CYS A 794 -20.84 -2.37 -10.72
N PHE A 795 -21.72 -2.80 -11.63
CA PHE A 795 -22.76 -1.99 -12.26
C PHE A 795 -24.14 -2.11 -11.59
N VAL A 796 -24.28 -3.04 -10.66
CA VAL A 796 -25.53 -3.29 -9.93
C VAL A 796 -25.64 -2.31 -8.77
N ASP A 797 -26.83 -1.75 -8.59
CA ASP A 797 -27.17 -0.89 -7.45
C ASP A 797 -27.72 -1.74 -6.29
N SER A 798 -28.75 -2.54 -6.58
CA SER A 798 -29.40 -3.40 -5.59
C SER A 798 -30.02 -4.64 -6.24
N ILE A 799 -30.16 -5.71 -5.45
CA ILE A 799 -30.80 -6.95 -5.87
C ILE A 799 -31.82 -7.37 -4.82
N ASP A 800 -33.08 -7.56 -5.25
CA ASP A 800 -34.15 -8.11 -4.41
C ASP A 800 -34.44 -9.55 -4.82
N LEU A 801 -33.93 -10.50 -4.05
CA LEU A 801 -34.18 -11.91 -4.25
C LEU A 801 -35.50 -12.33 -3.59
N TYR A 802 -36.47 -12.71 -4.42
CA TYR A 802 -37.74 -13.26 -3.99
C TYR A 802 -37.61 -14.74 -3.68
N TYR A 803 -37.47 -15.07 -2.41
CA TYR A 803 -37.25 -16.41 -1.92
C TYR A 803 -38.28 -16.77 -0.86
N ASN A 804 -39.03 -17.86 -1.05
CA ASN A 804 -39.98 -18.36 -0.07
C ASN A 804 -39.29 -19.44 0.75
N CYS A 805 -39.04 -19.16 2.02
CA CYS A 805 -38.47 -20.09 2.99
C CYS A 805 -39.09 -19.83 4.37
N GLU A 806 -38.73 -20.66 5.36
CA GLU A 806 -39.26 -20.51 6.71
C GLU A 806 -39.00 -19.12 7.27
N LEU A 807 -37.82 -18.53 7.03
CA LEU A 807 -37.45 -17.19 7.50
C LEU A 807 -38.27 -16.07 6.81
N THR A 808 -38.32 -16.04 5.48
CA THR A 808 -39.00 -14.97 4.74
C THR A 808 -40.51 -15.03 4.88
N SER A 809 -41.07 -16.22 5.08
CA SER A 809 -42.50 -16.41 5.35
C SER A 809 -42.97 -15.76 6.66
N GLN A 810 -42.05 -15.45 7.57
CA GLN A 810 -42.33 -14.73 8.83
C GLN A 810 -42.32 -13.20 8.67
N GLY A 811 -42.21 -12.69 7.43
CA GLY A 811 -42.07 -11.26 7.14
C GLY A 811 -40.65 -10.73 7.36
N ILE A 812 -39.65 -11.60 7.48
CA ILE A 812 -38.25 -11.20 7.66
C ILE A 812 -37.61 -10.93 6.30
N ILE A 813 -37.01 -9.75 6.16
CA ILE A 813 -36.14 -9.35 5.06
C ILE A 813 -34.71 -9.50 5.53
N LEU A 814 -33.97 -10.43 4.92
CA LEU A 814 -32.55 -10.61 5.20
C LEU A 814 -31.74 -9.73 4.24
N VAL A 815 -30.82 -8.93 4.78
CA VAL A 815 -29.95 -8.07 3.97
C VAL A 815 -28.52 -8.53 4.13
N ASP A 816 -27.93 -9.05 3.05
CA ASP A 816 -26.49 -9.34 2.97
C ASP A 816 -25.78 -8.07 2.47
N THR A 817 -25.00 -7.45 3.36
CA THR A 817 -24.27 -6.21 3.05
C THR A 817 -22.87 -6.53 2.53
N PRO A 818 -22.30 -5.68 1.63
CA PRO A 818 -20.89 -5.73 1.27
C PRO A 818 -19.98 -5.78 2.51
N GLY A 819 -18.86 -6.50 2.44
CA GLY A 819 -17.96 -6.67 3.59
C GLY A 819 -17.46 -5.35 4.18
N ALA A 820 -17.22 -5.32 5.49
CA ALA A 820 -16.67 -4.14 6.19
C ALA A 820 -15.29 -3.71 5.65
N ASP A 821 -14.50 -4.66 5.14
CA ASP A 821 -13.23 -4.42 4.44
C ASP A 821 -13.40 -4.02 2.97
N SER A 822 -14.62 -3.89 2.45
CA SER A 822 -14.78 -3.44 1.08
C SER A 822 -14.28 -2.00 1.00
N ILE A 823 -13.07 -1.86 0.44
CA ILE A 823 -12.33 -0.60 0.17
C ILE A 823 -13.13 0.36 -0.73
N ASN A 824 -14.30 -0.09 -1.20
CA ASN A 824 -15.31 0.72 -1.81
C ASN A 824 -15.92 1.69 -0.79
N ALA A 825 -15.44 2.94 -0.80
CA ALA A 825 -16.17 4.10 -0.27
C ALA A 825 -17.63 4.20 -0.78
N ARG A 826 -18.01 3.39 -1.78
CA ARG A 826 -19.32 3.24 -2.41
C ARG A 826 -20.40 2.63 -1.53
N HIS A 827 -20.05 2.03 -0.39
CA HIS A 827 -21.05 1.41 0.51
C HIS A 827 -21.17 2.07 1.88
N THR A 828 -20.30 3.02 2.26
CA THR A 828 -20.32 3.63 3.60
C THR A 828 -21.69 4.22 3.94
N GLY A 829 -22.29 5.00 3.02
CA GLY A 829 -23.61 5.61 3.23
C GLY A 829 -24.77 4.60 3.25
N VAL A 830 -24.73 3.56 2.41
CA VAL A 830 -25.82 2.57 2.36
C VAL A 830 -25.75 1.59 3.52
N THR A 831 -24.55 1.10 3.86
CA THR A 831 -24.25 0.33 5.07
C THR A 831 -24.69 1.11 6.31
N PHE A 832 -24.43 2.42 6.37
CA PHE A 832 -24.89 3.28 7.45
C PHE A 832 -26.42 3.37 7.55
N ASN A 833 -27.13 3.49 6.44
CA ASN A 833 -28.60 3.49 6.44
C ASN A 833 -29.16 2.16 6.95
N TYR A 834 -28.57 1.01 6.61
CA TYR A 834 -28.98 -0.27 7.19
C TYR A 834 -28.62 -0.38 8.68
N MET A 835 -27.49 0.16 9.12
CA MET A 835 -27.16 0.23 10.56
C MET A 835 -28.16 1.07 11.35
N LYS A 836 -28.66 2.17 10.75
CA LYS A 836 -29.66 3.06 11.35
C LYS A 836 -31.06 2.43 11.40
N ASN A 837 -31.45 1.76 10.31
CA ASN A 837 -32.86 1.40 10.06
C ASN A 837 -33.18 -0.10 10.21
N ALA A 838 -32.18 -0.97 10.37
CA ALA A 838 -32.44 -2.39 10.59
C ALA A 838 -33.03 -2.64 11.98
N ASP A 839 -34.01 -3.53 12.07
CA ASP A 839 -34.63 -3.90 13.34
C ASP A 839 -33.70 -4.78 14.19
N ALA A 840 -32.82 -5.56 13.53
CA ALA A 840 -31.72 -6.28 14.16
C ALA A 840 -30.46 -6.36 13.27
N LEU A 841 -29.31 -6.42 13.93
CA LEU A 841 -28.00 -6.49 13.29
C LEU A 841 -27.31 -7.80 13.68
N VAL A 842 -26.77 -8.53 12.70
CA VAL A 842 -25.91 -9.68 12.95
C VAL A 842 -24.51 -9.37 12.47
N PHE A 843 -23.56 -9.30 13.39
CA PHE A 843 -22.16 -9.14 13.07
C PHE A 843 -21.47 -10.51 13.03
N VAL A 844 -20.95 -10.90 11.87
CA VAL A 844 -20.29 -12.18 11.63
C VAL A 844 -18.79 -11.97 11.57
N THR A 845 -18.03 -12.67 12.41
CA THR A 845 -16.57 -12.72 12.38
C THR A 845 -16.11 -14.17 12.23
N TYR A 846 -14.94 -14.39 11.63
CA TYR A 846 -14.42 -15.74 11.37
C TYR A 846 -13.58 -16.25 12.54
N TYR A 847 -13.74 -17.52 12.94
CA TYR A 847 -13.07 -18.12 14.10
C TYR A 847 -11.55 -17.84 14.18
N ASN A 848 -10.80 -18.08 13.11
CA ASN A 848 -9.33 -17.89 13.09
C ASN A 848 -8.87 -16.43 13.10
N HIS A 849 -9.72 -15.51 12.63
CA HIS A 849 -9.41 -14.09 12.44
C HIS A 849 -10.41 -13.22 13.20
N ALA A 850 -10.82 -13.71 14.37
CA ALA A 850 -11.77 -13.00 15.19
C ALA A 850 -11.18 -11.62 15.53
N PHE A 851 -11.91 -10.56 15.16
CA PHE A 851 -11.54 -9.17 15.44
C PHE A 851 -10.37 -8.60 14.59
N SER A 852 -10.44 -8.85 13.28
CA SER A 852 -9.54 -8.27 12.26
C SER A 852 -9.57 -6.72 12.21
N GLN A 853 -8.69 -6.09 11.42
CA GLN A 853 -8.67 -4.62 11.27
C GLN A 853 -10.00 -4.07 10.72
N GLY A 854 -10.62 -4.77 9.75
CA GLY A 854 -11.96 -4.43 9.26
C GLY A 854 -13.05 -4.54 10.31
N ASP A 855 -13.00 -5.58 11.14
CA ASP A 855 -13.93 -5.77 12.24
C ASP A 855 -13.84 -4.60 13.25
N ARG A 856 -12.62 -4.15 13.57
CA ARG A 856 -12.38 -2.97 14.42
C ARG A 856 -12.93 -1.69 13.81
N GLN A 857 -12.69 -1.49 12.51
CA GLN A 857 -13.17 -0.30 11.80
C GLN A 857 -14.71 -0.23 11.81
N PHE A 858 -15.38 -1.34 11.55
CA PHE A 858 -16.84 -1.43 11.63
C PHE A 858 -17.36 -1.15 13.05
N LEU A 859 -16.76 -1.74 14.07
CA LEU A 859 -17.18 -1.54 15.45
C LEU A 859 -16.93 -0.12 15.96
N ASN A 860 -15.87 0.54 15.49
CA ASN A 860 -15.64 1.96 15.73
C ASN A 860 -16.75 2.82 15.11
N GLN A 861 -17.18 2.51 13.88
CA GLN A 861 -18.32 3.19 13.25
C GLN A 861 -19.60 3.01 14.06
N LEU A 862 -19.89 1.77 14.48
CA LEU A 862 -21.03 1.45 15.32
C LEU A 862 -20.97 2.15 16.70
N GLY A 863 -19.79 2.20 17.32
CA GLY A 863 -19.55 2.88 18.58
C GLY A 863 -19.77 4.40 18.51
N ARG A 864 -19.77 5.00 17.31
CA ARG A 864 -20.09 6.42 17.08
C ARG A 864 -21.60 6.68 16.99
N VAL A 865 -22.40 5.65 16.71
CA VAL A 865 -23.88 5.64 16.55
C VAL A 865 -24.60 5.39 17.90
N LYS A 866 -23.92 5.59 19.04
CA LYS A 866 -24.40 5.28 20.40
C LYS A 866 -25.68 6.04 20.82
N ASP A 867 -26.83 5.53 20.39
CA ASP A 867 -28.03 5.47 21.21
C ASP A 867 -28.18 4.03 21.71
N ALA A 868 -28.17 3.86 23.04
CA ALA A 868 -28.04 2.56 23.70
C ALA A 868 -29.10 1.50 23.32
N LYS A 869 -30.21 1.90 22.68
CA LYS A 869 -31.27 0.99 22.23
C LYS A 869 -30.90 0.15 21.00
N SER A 870 -30.03 0.62 20.10
CA SER A 870 -29.69 -0.14 18.88
C SER A 870 -28.70 -1.28 19.16
N LEU A 871 -27.83 -1.11 20.16
CA LEU A 871 -26.83 -2.12 20.57
C LEU A 871 -27.48 -3.35 21.23
N ASP A 872 -28.63 -3.21 21.88
CA ASP A 872 -29.36 -4.32 22.52
C ASP A 872 -29.97 -5.29 21.49
N ASN A 873 -30.14 -4.85 20.24
CA ASN A 873 -30.69 -5.62 19.12
C ASN A 873 -29.60 -6.28 18.25
N MET A 874 -28.37 -6.38 18.76
CA MET A 874 -27.23 -6.92 18.04
C MET A 874 -26.88 -8.35 18.43
N PHE A 875 -26.55 -9.16 17.44
CA PHE A 875 -26.08 -10.53 17.59
C PHE A 875 -24.65 -10.63 17.03
N PHE A 876 -23.71 -11.11 17.83
CA PHE A 876 -22.33 -11.30 17.41
C PHE A 876 -22.10 -12.79 17.16
N VAL A 877 -21.73 -13.15 15.94
CA VAL A 877 -21.57 -14.53 15.49
C VAL A 877 -20.09 -14.80 15.23
N ILE A 878 -19.53 -15.79 15.94
CA ILE A 878 -18.20 -16.34 15.65
C ILE A 878 -18.42 -17.56 14.75
N ASN A 879 -18.26 -17.37 13.45
CA ASN A 879 -18.53 -18.38 12.44
C ASN A 879 -17.34 -19.34 12.27
N ALA A 880 -17.60 -20.52 11.70
CA ALA A 880 -16.63 -21.61 11.58
C ALA A 880 -16.14 -22.15 12.94
N ALA A 881 -17.02 -22.19 13.94
CA ALA A 881 -16.71 -22.76 15.27
C ALA A 881 -16.39 -24.26 15.24
N ASP A 882 -16.76 -24.97 14.16
CA ASP A 882 -16.30 -26.34 13.90
C ASP A 882 -14.79 -26.43 13.73
N LEU A 883 -14.12 -25.27 13.54
CA LEU A 883 -12.69 -25.23 13.48
C LEU A 883 -12.03 -25.35 14.87
N ALA A 884 -12.73 -25.20 15.99
CA ALA A 884 -12.09 -25.39 17.29
C ALA A 884 -11.63 -26.85 17.48
N SER A 885 -10.41 -27.07 17.98
CA SER A 885 -9.91 -28.41 18.27
C SER A 885 -10.45 -28.97 19.60
N SER A 886 -10.89 -28.09 20.50
CA SER A 886 -11.55 -28.45 21.77
C SER A 886 -12.58 -27.39 22.20
N GLU A 887 -13.42 -27.75 23.16
CA GLU A 887 -14.38 -26.82 23.79
C GLU A 887 -13.67 -25.67 24.50
N GLU A 888 -12.54 -25.95 25.15
CA GLU A 888 -11.73 -24.99 25.90
C GLU A 888 -11.16 -23.92 24.96
N GLU A 889 -10.68 -24.32 23.79
CA GLU A 889 -10.16 -23.42 22.77
C GLU A 889 -11.28 -22.50 22.22
N LEU A 890 -12.47 -23.04 22.01
CA LEU A 890 -13.62 -22.26 21.58
C LEU A 890 -14.02 -21.20 22.61
N GLU A 891 -14.02 -21.57 23.89
CA GLU A 891 -14.40 -20.65 24.96
C GLU A 891 -13.36 -19.53 25.17
N LEU A 892 -12.06 -19.84 25.00
CA LEU A 892 -11.00 -18.82 24.99
C LEU A 892 -11.18 -17.79 23.87
N VAL A 893 -11.50 -18.24 22.64
CA VAL A 893 -11.76 -17.33 21.51
C VAL A 893 -13.01 -16.48 21.77
N LYS A 894 -14.06 -17.07 22.30
CA LYS A 894 -15.29 -16.36 22.66
C LYS A 894 -15.06 -15.32 23.75
N GLU A 895 -14.27 -15.63 24.77
CA GLU A 895 -13.88 -14.67 25.83
C GLU A 895 -13.06 -13.52 25.25
N HIS A 896 -12.10 -13.82 24.36
CA HIS A 896 -11.31 -12.80 23.67
C HIS A 896 -12.19 -11.82 22.88
N VAL A 897 -13.11 -12.34 22.06
CA VAL A 897 -14.07 -11.53 21.28
C VAL A 897 -14.96 -10.70 22.21
N THR A 898 -15.45 -11.29 23.29
CA THR A 898 -16.30 -10.61 24.28
C THR A 898 -15.57 -9.42 24.90
N ASN A 899 -14.33 -9.62 25.35
CA ASN A 899 -13.51 -8.57 25.96
C ASN A 899 -13.20 -7.43 24.98
N GLN A 900 -12.93 -7.77 23.71
CA GLN A 900 -12.69 -6.78 22.65
C GLN A 900 -13.95 -5.96 22.33
N LEU A 901 -15.12 -6.60 22.24
CA LEU A 901 -16.40 -5.90 22.03
C LEU A 901 -16.71 -4.93 23.18
N GLN A 902 -16.44 -5.35 24.42
CA GLN A 902 -16.60 -4.49 25.60
C GLN A 902 -15.66 -3.27 25.58
N HIS A 903 -14.39 -3.47 25.23
CA HIS A 903 -13.44 -2.37 25.05
C HIS A 903 -13.89 -1.34 24.01
N ASN A 904 -14.59 -1.79 22.96
CA ASN A 904 -15.09 -0.94 21.89
C ASN A 904 -16.51 -0.39 22.15
N GLY A 905 -17.03 -0.55 23.38
CA GLY A 905 -18.24 0.12 23.85
C GLY A 905 -19.52 -0.72 23.80
N VAL A 906 -19.45 -2.01 23.48
CA VAL A 906 -20.58 -2.95 23.56
C VAL A 906 -20.66 -3.53 24.97
N ARG A 907 -21.57 -3.02 25.80
CA ARG A 907 -21.62 -3.37 27.24
C ARG A 907 -21.97 -4.83 27.51
N VAL A 908 -22.97 -5.36 26.81
CA VAL A 908 -23.49 -6.73 26.98
C VAL A 908 -23.54 -7.43 25.61
N PRO A 909 -22.40 -7.91 25.08
CA PRO A 909 -22.37 -8.54 23.76
C PRO A 909 -23.04 -9.92 23.79
N LYS A 910 -24.05 -10.12 22.93
CA LYS A 910 -24.68 -11.44 22.70
C LYS A 910 -23.81 -12.23 21.69
N VAL A 911 -22.87 -13.05 22.19
CA VAL A 911 -21.88 -13.77 21.37
C VAL A 911 -22.28 -15.24 21.15
N TYR A 912 -22.37 -15.66 19.89
CA TYR A 912 -22.79 -17.00 19.46
C TYR A 912 -21.71 -17.65 18.58
N PRO A 913 -20.96 -18.64 19.10
CA PRO A 913 -20.10 -19.48 18.27
C PRO A 913 -20.95 -20.48 17.47
N VAL A 914 -20.84 -20.45 16.13
CA VAL A 914 -21.62 -21.33 15.24
C VAL A 914 -20.77 -21.87 14.08
N SER A 915 -21.20 -22.98 13.50
CA SER A 915 -20.71 -23.44 12.19
C SER A 915 -21.83 -23.37 11.16
N SER A 916 -21.80 -22.32 10.34
CA SER A 916 -22.79 -22.15 9.25
C SER A 916 -22.74 -23.30 8.25
N LEU A 917 -21.54 -23.84 7.98
CA LEU A 917 -21.35 -24.95 7.07
C LEU A 917 -22.02 -26.23 7.60
N LEU A 918 -21.75 -26.62 8.85
CA LEU A 918 -22.37 -27.80 9.44
C LEU A 918 -23.88 -27.64 9.51
N ALA A 919 -24.37 -26.45 9.86
CA ALA A 919 -25.80 -26.16 9.92
C ALA A 919 -26.49 -26.31 8.55
N LEU A 920 -25.91 -25.75 7.49
CA LEU A 920 -26.46 -25.85 6.13
C LEU A 920 -26.48 -27.32 5.66
N GLN A 921 -25.38 -28.05 5.83
CA GLN A 921 -25.31 -29.47 5.46
C GLN A 921 -26.33 -30.29 6.26
N ALA A 922 -26.45 -30.03 7.56
CA ALA A 922 -27.39 -30.71 8.43
C ALA A 922 -28.84 -30.47 7.99
N LYS A 923 -29.21 -29.24 7.65
CA LYS A 923 -30.56 -28.90 7.15
C LYS A 923 -30.87 -29.53 5.79
N GLN A 924 -29.89 -29.56 4.87
CA GLN A 924 -30.05 -30.20 3.55
C GLN A 924 -30.14 -31.74 3.64
N GLN A 925 -29.40 -32.35 4.55
CA GLN A 925 -29.32 -33.81 4.71
C GLN A 925 -30.31 -34.36 5.75
N GLY A 926 -30.92 -33.48 6.56
CA GLY A 926 -31.78 -33.86 7.69
C GLY A 926 -31.02 -34.52 8.85
N ASP A 927 -29.78 -34.10 9.11
CA ASP A 927 -28.89 -34.65 10.14
C ASP A 927 -28.93 -33.84 11.44
N GLU A 928 -29.74 -34.29 12.40
CA GLU A 928 -29.93 -33.60 13.70
C GLU A 928 -28.65 -33.53 14.54
N ALA A 929 -27.82 -34.58 14.52
CA ALA A 929 -26.59 -34.60 15.31
C ALA A 929 -25.58 -33.56 14.80
N LYS A 930 -25.49 -33.40 13.47
CA LYS A 930 -24.67 -32.37 12.84
C LYS A 930 -25.22 -30.96 13.06
N LEU A 931 -26.55 -30.82 13.14
CA LEU A 931 -27.21 -29.56 13.48
C LEU A 931 -26.89 -29.14 14.92
N ASP A 932 -26.92 -30.07 15.88
CA ASP A 932 -26.52 -29.78 17.27
C ASP A 932 -25.03 -29.44 17.37
N ALA A 933 -24.16 -30.20 16.68
CA ALA A 933 -22.72 -29.91 16.61
C ALA A 933 -22.40 -28.52 16.01
N SER A 934 -23.27 -28.02 15.13
CA SER A 934 -23.13 -26.70 14.52
C SER A 934 -23.40 -25.54 15.48
N ARG A 935 -24.09 -25.81 16.61
CA ARG A 935 -24.58 -24.83 17.60
C ARG A 935 -25.54 -23.77 17.04
N PHE A 936 -25.91 -23.87 15.77
CA PHE A 936 -26.70 -22.87 15.07
C PHE A 936 -28.11 -22.75 15.66
N THR A 937 -28.65 -23.84 16.20
CA THR A 937 -29.96 -23.88 16.88
C THR A 937 -30.03 -22.98 18.11
N VAL A 938 -28.91 -22.75 18.81
CA VAL A 938 -28.85 -21.83 19.96
C VAL A 938 -29.06 -20.39 19.49
N PHE A 939 -28.40 -20.00 18.39
CA PHE A 939 -28.62 -18.71 17.76
C PHE A 939 -30.05 -18.59 17.24
N GLU A 940 -30.55 -19.59 16.50
CA GLU A 940 -31.90 -19.55 15.93
C GLU A 940 -32.97 -19.40 17.01
N ARG A 941 -32.88 -20.12 18.13
CA ARG A 941 -33.83 -19.96 19.24
C ARG A 941 -33.78 -18.56 19.85
N ALA A 942 -32.58 -18.02 20.08
CA ALA A 942 -32.43 -16.68 20.64
C ALA A 942 -32.97 -15.62 19.68
N PHE A 943 -32.68 -15.75 18.39
CA PHE A 943 -33.16 -14.85 17.35
C PHE A 943 -34.68 -14.97 17.16
N SER A 944 -35.24 -16.19 17.14
CA SER A 944 -36.67 -16.42 17.02
C SER A 944 -37.46 -15.91 18.23
N HIS A 945 -36.92 -16.02 19.45
CA HIS A 945 -37.57 -15.44 20.64
C HIS A 945 -37.60 -13.91 20.56
N PHE A 946 -36.48 -13.29 20.20
CA PHE A 946 -36.39 -11.86 19.99
C PHE A 946 -37.37 -11.37 18.89
N ALA A 947 -37.39 -12.07 17.75
CA ALA A 947 -38.25 -11.72 16.63
C ALA A 947 -39.74 -12.00 16.89
N GLY A 948 -40.08 -13.08 17.60
CA GLY A 948 -41.45 -13.57 17.75
C GLY A 948 -42.19 -13.10 19.00
N ASP A 949 -41.47 -12.78 20.08
CA ASP A 949 -42.06 -12.40 21.36
C ASP A 949 -41.73 -10.93 21.71
N GLU A 950 -40.44 -10.58 21.86
CA GLU A 950 -40.03 -9.26 22.38
C GLU A 950 -40.49 -8.08 21.50
N LEU A 951 -40.36 -8.20 20.17
CA LEU A 951 -40.72 -7.13 19.24
C LEU A 951 -42.24 -6.95 19.06
N PRO A 952 -43.03 -8.02 18.85
CA PRO A 952 -44.48 -7.91 18.87
C PRO A 952 -45.02 -7.37 20.19
N ASP A 953 -44.44 -7.75 21.33
CA ASP A 953 -44.88 -7.26 22.64
C ASP A 953 -44.75 -5.74 22.77
N LEU A 954 -43.64 -5.17 22.28
CA LEU A 954 -43.43 -3.71 22.20
C LEU A 954 -44.50 -3.02 21.33
N ALA A 955 -44.79 -3.61 20.16
CA ALA A 955 -45.76 -3.06 19.22
C ALA A 955 -47.21 -3.17 19.75
N ILE A 956 -47.54 -4.29 20.37
CA ILE A 956 -48.84 -4.59 20.99
C ILE A 956 -49.08 -3.73 22.23
N HIS A 957 -48.06 -3.51 23.08
CA HIS A 957 -48.19 -2.61 24.22
C HIS A 957 -48.49 -1.17 23.78
N ALA A 958 -47.84 -0.70 22.71
CA ALA A 958 -48.13 0.61 22.14
C ALA A 958 -49.58 0.69 21.63
N ALA A 959 -50.05 -0.35 20.92
CA ALA A 959 -51.42 -0.48 20.44
C ALA A 959 -52.47 -0.51 21.58
N SER A 960 -52.21 -1.28 22.64
CA SER A 960 -53.11 -1.39 23.80
C SER A 960 -53.23 -0.06 24.55
N LYS A 961 -52.14 0.70 24.68
CA LYS A 961 -52.19 2.06 25.24
C LYS A 961 -53.11 2.97 24.42
N GLU A 962 -53.06 2.89 23.10
CA GLU A 962 -53.88 3.70 22.20
C GLU A 962 -55.39 3.44 22.39
N VAL A 963 -55.81 2.18 22.48
CA VAL A 963 -57.20 1.82 22.81
C VAL A 963 -57.59 2.28 24.21
N GLY A 964 -56.68 2.16 25.18
CA GLY A 964 -56.89 2.64 26.54
C GLY A 964 -57.21 4.14 26.61
N TYR A 965 -56.52 4.97 25.82
CA TYR A 965 -56.81 6.40 25.72
C TYR A 965 -58.23 6.67 25.18
N VAL A 966 -58.65 5.94 24.15
CA VAL A 966 -60.00 6.05 23.58
C VAL A 966 -61.07 5.67 24.61
N ARG A 967 -60.87 4.58 25.37
CA ARG A 967 -61.78 4.16 26.45
C ARG A 967 -61.92 5.24 27.52
N GLN A 968 -60.80 5.77 28.00
CA GLN A 968 -60.78 6.78 29.06
C GLN A 968 -61.52 8.06 28.66
N ARG A 969 -61.48 8.42 27.37
CA ARG A 969 -62.22 9.54 26.78
C ARG A 969 -63.74 9.32 26.81
N VAL A 970 -64.21 8.13 26.45
CA VAL A 970 -65.64 7.78 26.53
C VAL A 970 -66.14 7.77 27.98
N GLU A 971 -65.35 7.25 28.93
CA GLU A 971 -65.68 7.30 30.36
C GLU A 971 -65.83 8.74 30.88
N GLN A 972 -65.00 9.67 30.37
CA GLN A 972 -65.12 11.09 30.69
C GLN A 972 -66.43 11.69 30.15
N TRP A 973 -66.83 11.33 28.92
CA TRP A 973 -68.12 11.76 28.35
C TRP A 973 -69.32 11.30 29.19
N ILE A 974 -69.28 10.07 29.71
CA ILE A 974 -70.34 9.54 30.60
C ILE A 974 -70.43 10.36 31.90
N ARG A 975 -69.28 10.73 32.49
CA ARG A 975 -69.24 11.57 33.69
C ARG A 975 -69.87 12.95 33.43
N ASP A 976 -69.59 13.54 32.27
CA ASP A 976 -70.08 14.87 31.92
C ASP A 976 -71.57 14.85 31.52
N ALA A 977 -72.05 13.80 30.86
CA ALA A 977 -73.46 13.63 30.48
C ALA A 977 -74.41 13.46 31.68
N ARG A 978 -73.91 12.98 32.84
CA ARG A 978 -74.68 12.78 34.08
C ARG A 978 -74.94 14.09 34.87
N GLN A 979 -74.44 15.24 34.42
CA GLN A 979 -74.60 16.54 35.08
C GLN A 979 -75.95 17.21 34.77
N GLY A 980 -76.41 18.13 35.63
CA GLY A 980 -77.71 18.80 35.50
C GLY A 980 -77.81 19.69 34.26
N GLU A 981 -79.02 19.96 33.74
CA GLU A 981 -79.22 20.72 32.49
C GLU A 981 -78.62 22.14 32.52
N ALA A 982 -78.70 22.83 33.66
CA ALA A 982 -78.07 24.14 33.86
C ALA A 982 -76.53 24.06 33.90
N GLU A 983 -75.97 22.98 34.45
CA GLU A 983 -74.52 22.74 34.49
C GLU A 983 -73.98 22.38 33.11
N ARG A 984 -74.73 21.60 32.31
CA ARG A 984 -74.37 21.24 30.93
C ARG A 984 -74.28 22.47 30.01
N LEU A 985 -75.22 23.41 30.11
CA LEU A 985 -75.20 24.62 29.28
C LEU A 985 -74.01 25.53 29.65
N ALA A 986 -73.72 25.69 30.95
CA ALA A 986 -72.56 26.44 31.43
C ALA A 986 -71.24 25.79 31.00
N ARG A 987 -71.16 24.45 31.07
CA ARG A 987 -69.98 23.68 30.62
C ARG A 987 -69.77 23.81 29.11
N LYS A 988 -70.83 23.78 28.29
CA LYS A 988 -70.75 23.97 26.84
C LYS A 988 -70.18 25.34 26.46
N GLN A 989 -70.62 26.40 27.13
CA GLN A 989 -70.07 27.74 26.92
C GLN A 989 -68.58 27.79 27.30
N LYS A 990 -68.21 27.25 28.48
CA LYS A 990 -66.82 27.14 28.95
C LYS A 990 -65.94 26.38 27.96
N LEU A 991 -66.42 25.26 27.40
CA LEU A 991 -65.69 24.46 26.41
C LEU A 991 -65.48 25.21 25.09
N THR A 992 -66.42 26.07 24.68
CA THR A 992 -66.27 26.90 23.47
C THR A 992 -65.18 27.95 23.67
N ASP A 993 -65.11 28.57 24.85
CA ASP A 993 -64.05 29.53 25.21
C ASP A 993 -62.68 28.82 25.31
N ILE A 994 -62.65 27.63 25.91
CA ILE A 994 -61.45 26.76 25.98
C ILE A 994 -60.97 26.41 24.57
N LYS A 995 -61.87 26.06 23.64
CA LYS A 995 -61.52 25.74 22.25
C LYS A 995 -60.71 26.86 21.62
N GLN A 996 -61.24 28.09 21.72
CA GLN A 996 -60.63 29.27 21.11
C GLN A 996 -59.26 29.56 21.73
N HIS A 997 -59.16 29.50 23.06
CA HIS A 997 -57.91 29.71 23.78
C HIS A 997 -56.84 28.65 23.44
N GLY A 998 -57.25 27.39 23.26
CA GLY A 998 -56.34 26.33 22.85
C GLY A 998 -55.84 26.47 21.41
N LEU A 999 -56.70 26.91 20.48
CA LEU A 999 -56.28 27.22 19.10
C LEU A 999 -55.29 28.39 19.06
N GLU A 1000 -55.43 29.38 19.93
CA GLU A 1000 -54.45 30.47 20.07
C GLU A 1000 -53.09 29.96 20.57
N LEU A 1001 -53.08 29.05 21.56
CA LEU A 1001 -51.85 28.40 22.05
C LEU A 1001 -51.17 27.55 20.97
N LEU A 1002 -51.95 26.82 20.17
CA LEU A 1002 -51.44 25.98 19.08
C LEU A 1002 -50.92 26.81 17.89
N SER A 1003 -51.55 27.94 17.61
CA SER A 1003 -51.01 28.91 16.65
C SER A 1003 -49.65 29.46 17.09
N ALA A 1004 -49.47 29.71 18.40
CA ALA A 1004 -48.19 30.13 18.96
C ALA A 1004 -47.13 29.01 18.93
N TYR A 1005 -47.53 27.74 19.14
CA TYR A 1005 -46.67 26.56 18.99
C TYR A 1005 -46.10 26.45 17.58
N GLY A 1006 -46.94 26.58 16.55
CA GLY A 1006 -46.51 26.55 15.15
C GLY A 1006 -45.55 27.68 14.74
N SER A 1007 -45.45 28.72 15.57
CA SER A 1007 -44.54 29.84 15.37
C SER A 1007 -43.23 29.68 16.18
N SER A 1008 -43.07 28.57 16.91
CA SER A 1008 -41.85 28.27 17.67
C SER A 1008 -40.69 28.05 16.72
N ASN A 1009 -39.63 28.84 16.88
CA ASN A 1009 -38.43 28.74 16.06
C ASN A 1009 -37.31 28.07 16.88
N LYS A 1010 -36.78 26.95 16.38
CA LYS A 1010 -35.67 26.18 16.97
C LYS A 1010 -34.37 26.26 16.16
N ASP A 1011 -34.32 27.16 15.19
CA ASP A 1011 -33.22 27.30 14.24
C ASP A 1011 -31.90 27.63 14.92
N ALA A 1012 -31.95 28.43 15.99
CA ALA A 1012 -30.78 28.83 16.75
C ALA A 1012 -30.20 27.65 17.53
N GLU A 1013 -31.04 26.84 18.17
CA GLU A 1013 -30.62 25.63 18.89
C GLU A 1013 -30.03 24.58 17.95
N ILE A 1014 -30.61 24.38 16.76
CA ILE A 1014 -30.09 23.48 15.72
C ILE A 1014 -28.74 23.99 15.19
N ALA A 1015 -28.63 25.28 14.89
CA ALA A 1015 -27.39 25.87 14.39
C ALA A 1015 -26.27 25.83 15.43
N GLN A 1016 -26.59 26.09 16.71
CA GLN A 1016 -25.63 26.00 17.81
C GLN A 1016 -25.14 24.58 18.01
N GLU A 1017 -26.05 23.59 18.08
CA GLU A 1017 -25.68 22.18 18.24
C GLU A 1017 -24.77 21.70 17.10
N MET A 1018 -25.11 22.03 15.85
CA MET A 1018 -24.30 21.65 14.69
C MET A 1018 -22.88 22.19 14.81
N LYS A 1019 -22.73 23.48 15.14
CA LYS A 1019 -21.42 24.12 15.31
C LYS A 1019 -20.59 23.47 16.40
N GLU A 1020 -21.20 23.18 17.55
CA GLU A 1020 -20.53 22.51 18.66
C GLU A 1020 -20.09 21.09 18.27
N LEU A 1021 -20.95 20.32 17.59
CA LEU A 1021 -20.62 18.97 17.12
C LEU A 1021 -19.49 18.98 16.10
N LEU A 1022 -19.56 19.83 15.08
CA LEU A 1022 -18.52 19.94 14.04
C LEU A 1022 -17.19 20.44 14.60
N PHE A 1023 -17.20 21.35 15.58
CA PHE A 1023 -16.01 21.76 16.30
C PHE A 1023 -15.31 20.57 16.98
N HIS A 1024 -16.08 19.72 17.67
CA HIS A 1024 -15.53 18.52 18.32
C HIS A 1024 -15.08 17.44 17.32
N VAL A 1025 -15.77 17.30 16.18
CA VAL A 1025 -15.31 16.45 15.06
C VAL A 1025 -13.92 16.90 14.61
N GLY A 1026 -13.76 18.20 14.33
CA GLY A 1026 -12.48 18.78 13.93
C GLY A 1026 -11.35 18.49 14.91
N GLN A 1027 -11.62 18.62 16.22
CA GLN A 1027 -10.65 18.28 17.27
C GLN A 1027 -10.27 16.80 17.27
N ARG A 1028 -11.25 15.88 17.24
CA ARG A 1028 -10.99 14.42 17.27
C ARG A 1028 -10.15 13.97 16.09
N ILE A 1029 -10.52 14.38 14.88
CA ILE A 1029 -9.77 14.03 13.66
C ILE A 1029 -8.36 14.62 13.71
N SER A 1030 -8.22 15.87 14.19
CA SER A 1030 -6.92 16.51 14.35
C SER A 1030 -5.99 15.75 15.30
N TYR A 1031 -6.50 15.21 16.42
CA TYR A 1031 -5.69 14.43 17.37
C TYR A 1031 -5.20 13.10 16.80
N ARG A 1032 -5.94 12.52 15.84
CA ARG A 1032 -5.59 11.25 15.17
C ARG A 1032 -4.76 11.44 13.90
N MET A 1033 -4.46 12.67 13.49
CA MET A 1033 -3.71 12.94 12.25
C MET A 1033 -2.33 12.26 12.22
N SER A 1034 -1.67 12.12 13.37
CA SER A 1034 -0.40 11.40 13.49
C SER A 1034 -0.54 9.90 13.21
N GLU A 1035 -1.66 9.29 13.62
CA GLU A 1035 -2.02 7.90 13.36
C GLU A 1035 -2.19 7.68 11.85
N PHE A 1036 -2.97 8.53 11.18
CA PHE A 1036 -3.22 8.44 9.74
C PHE A 1036 -1.92 8.60 8.92
N MET A 1037 -1.03 9.50 9.33
CA MET A 1037 0.31 9.65 8.75
C MET A 1037 1.14 8.36 8.88
N SER A 1038 0.98 7.66 9.99
CA SER A 1038 1.70 6.42 10.29
C SER A 1038 1.23 5.26 9.43
N GLU A 1039 -0.07 5.23 9.14
CA GLU A 1039 -0.71 4.23 8.31
C GLU A 1039 -0.39 4.45 6.84
N ALA A 1040 -0.46 5.69 6.35
CA ALA A 1040 -0.21 6.02 4.95
C ALA A 1040 1.27 5.94 4.54
N PHE A 1041 2.19 6.36 5.42
CA PHE A 1041 3.63 6.33 5.18
C PHE A 1041 4.27 5.24 6.04
N HIS A 1042 4.52 4.07 5.44
CA HIS A 1042 5.09 2.91 6.13
C HIS A 1042 6.35 2.35 5.41
N PRO A 1043 7.34 1.80 6.13
CA PRO A 1043 8.60 1.33 5.53
C PRO A 1043 8.49 0.17 4.53
N SER A 1044 7.35 -0.52 4.47
CA SER A 1044 7.12 -1.56 3.45
C SER A 1044 6.80 -0.99 2.07
N VAL A 1045 6.34 0.27 2.02
CA VAL A 1045 5.90 0.94 0.80
C VAL A 1045 7.03 1.82 0.26
N LEU A 1046 7.64 2.64 1.13
CA LEU A 1046 8.72 3.54 0.73
C LEU A 1046 10.07 2.84 0.87
N ARG A 1047 10.45 2.07 -0.16
CA ARG A 1047 11.72 1.33 -0.24
C ARG A 1047 12.54 1.72 -1.45
N GLU A 1048 13.86 1.78 -1.29
CA GLU A 1048 14.81 2.21 -2.32
C GLU A 1048 14.94 1.23 -3.51
N ASP A 1049 14.46 0.00 -3.37
CA ASP A 1049 14.46 -1.03 -4.41
C ASP A 1049 13.26 -0.96 -5.37
N GLN A 1050 12.20 -0.20 -5.05
CA GLN A 1050 10.96 -0.13 -5.83
C GLN A 1050 10.94 0.90 -6.98
N GLY A 1051 12.09 1.41 -7.44
CA GLY A 1051 12.13 2.33 -8.58
C GLY A 1051 11.69 3.76 -8.24
N ASP A 1052 10.58 4.25 -8.81
CA ASP A 1052 10.11 5.64 -8.69
C ASP A 1052 9.60 5.98 -7.27
N LEU A 1053 10.54 6.15 -6.33
CA LEU A 1053 10.29 6.56 -4.94
C LEU A 1053 9.44 7.83 -4.85
N LYS A 1054 9.57 8.74 -5.82
CA LYS A 1054 8.81 9.99 -5.86
C LYS A 1054 7.35 9.72 -6.18
N GLY A 1055 7.08 8.89 -7.18
CA GLY A 1055 5.74 8.39 -7.48
C GLY A 1055 5.10 7.66 -6.30
N ILE A 1056 5.86 6.81 -5.60
CA ILE A 1056 5.39 6.06 -4.43
C ILE A 1056 5.06 7.00 -3.27
N PHE A 1057 5.92 7.97 -2.95
CA PHE A 1057 5.66 8.96 -1.91
C PHE A 1057 4.44 9.82 -2.20
N HIS A 1058 4.28 10.25 -3.45
CA HIS A 1058 3.07 10.95 -3.88
C HIS A 1058 1.82 10.06 -3.71
N ALA A 1059 1.93 8.76 -3.96
CA ALA A 1059 0.83 7.84 -3.73
C ALA A 1059 0.52 7.62 -2.24
N SER A 1060 1.54 7.55 -1.37
CA SER A 1060 1.35 7.55 0.08
C SER A 1060 0.67 8.83 0.58
N GLY A 1061 1.00 9.98 0.00
CA GLY A 1061 0.29 11.24 0.28
C GLY A 1061 -1.18 11.21 -0.13
N ARG A 1062 -1.50 10.64 -1.30
CA ARG A 1062 -2.90 10.43 -1.72
C ARG A 1062 -3.64 9.46 -0.80
N GLU A 1063 -2.97 8.43 -0.31
CA GLU A 1063 -3.55 7.50 0.66
C GLU A 1063 -3.85 8.17 2.00
N LEU A 1064 -2.97 9.05 2.49
CA LEU A 1064 -3.26 9.87 3.67
C LEU A 1064 -4.54 10.69 3.51
N LEU A 1065 -4.68 11.37 2.36
CA LEU A 1065 -5.89 12.15 2.06
C LEU A 1065 -7.12 11.25 2.01
N ARG A 1066 -7.01 10.04 1.44
CA ARG A 1066 -8.10 9.06 1.41
C ARG A 1066 -8.56 8.68 2.82
N ILE A 1067 -7.63 8.34 3.71
CA ILE A 1067 -7.92 8.01 5.11
C ILE A 1067 -8.62 9.19 5.80
N LEU A 1068 -8.09 10.41 5.60
CA LEU A 1068 -8.67 11.63 6.17
C LEU A 1068 -10.11 11.87 5.68
N TYR A 1069 -10.36 11.81 4.37
CA TYR A 1069 -11.69 11.99 3.80
C TYR A 1069 -12.68 10.93 4.28
N LEU A 1070 -12.24 9.68 4.39
CA LEU A 1070 -13.08 8.59 4.91
C LEU A 1070 -13.47 8.85 6.38
N GLU A 1071 -12.55 9.31 7.21
CA GLU A 1071 -12.83 9.63 8.61
C GLU A 1071 -13.72 10.87 8.76
N ILE A 1072 -13.54 11.90 7.92
CA ILE A 1072 -14.44 13.06 7.87
C ILE A 1072 -15.86 12.62 7.52
N GLU A 1073 -16.03 11.82 6.47
CA GLU A 1073 -17.34 11.34 6.04
C GLU A 1073 -18.04 10.54 7.14
N GLN A 1074 -17.33 9.63 7.80
CA GLN A 1074 -17.88 8.83 8.88
C GLN A 1074 -18.29 9.68 10.09
N GLU A 1075 -17.50 10.69 10.46
CA GLU A 1075 -17.82 11.61 11.57
C GLU A 1075 -18.99 12.55 11.21
N LEU A 1076 -19.09 12.99 9.95
CA LEU A 1076 -20.23 13.75 9.45
C LEU A 1076 -21.52 12.92 9.48
N LEU A 1077 -21.48 11.67 9.01
CA LEU A 1077 -22.62 10.75 9.10
C LEU A 1077 -23.06 10.56 10.56
N ALA A 1078 -22.13 10.29 11.48
CA ALA A 1078 -22.44 10.19 12.90
C ALA A 1078 -23.04 11.50 13.47
N THR A 1079 -22.58 12.66 12.98
CA THR A 1079 -23.13 13.97 13.36
C THR A 1079 -24.57 14.13 12.88
N THR A 1080 -24.91 13.64 11.69
CA THR A 1080 -26.30 13.70 11.17
C THR A 1080 -27.29 12.97 12.08
N LEU A 1081 -26.90 11.82 12.65
CA LEU A 1081 -27.75 11.10 13.62
C LEU A 1081 -27.94 11.88 14.92
N ARG A 1082 -26.88 12.49 15.45
CA ARG A 1082 -26.97 13.31 16.67
C ARG A 1082 -27.90 14.50 16.45
N MET A 1083 -27.86 15.09 15.26
CA MET A 1083 -28.72 16.20 14.87
C MET A 1083 -30.17 15.78 14.69
N GLU A 1084 -30.42 14.59 14.13
CA GLU A 1084 -31.75 14.00 14.08
C GLU A 1084 -32.31 13.76 15.48
N SER A 1085 -31.58 13.08 16.37
CA SER A 1085 -31.98 12.86 17.76
C SER A 1085 -32.22 14.18 18.50
N LYS A 1086 -31.39 15.20 18.26
CA LYS A 1086 -31.58 16.56 18.81
C LYS A 1086 -32.86 17.20 18.30
N GLY A 1087 -33.08 17.20 16.98
CA GLY A 1087 -34.25 17.80 16.35
C GLY A 1087 -35.55 17.16 16.84
N GLN A 1088 -35.63 15.83 16.81
CA GLN A 1088 -36.77 15.06 17.32
C GLN A 1088 -37.03 15.34 18.80
N ARG A 1089 -35.98 15.43 19.62
CA ARG A 1089 -36.13 15.78 21.05
C ARG A 1089 -36.67 17.19 21.23
N LEU A 1090 -36.17 18.18 20.48
CA LEU A 1090 -36.64 19.56 20.57
C LEU A 1090 -38.11 19.70 20.16
N THR A 1091 -38.54 19.03 19.08
CA THR A 1091 -39.94 19.05 18.64
C THR A 1091 -40.86 18.33 19.61
N GLN A 1092 -40.39 17.24 20.23
CA GLN A 1092 -41.11 16.49 21.25
C GLN A 1092 -41.26 17.28 22.55
N GLU A 1093 -40.19 17.87 23.07
CA GLU A 1093 -40.22 18.70 24.29
C GLU A 1093 -41.18 19.89 24.15
N GLU A 1094 -41.20 20.53 22.98
CA GLU A 1094 -42.12 21.63 22.70
C GLU A 1094 -43.57 21.15 22.58
N ALA A 1095 -43.81 19.97 21.98
CA ALA A 1095 -45.14 19.36 21.92
C ALA A 1095 -45.65 19.00 23.31
N GLU A 1096 -44.82 18.38 24.16
CA GLU A 1096 -45.15 18.05 25.55
C GLU A 1096 -45.41 19.28 26.41
N ARG A 1097 -44.63 20.34 26.21
CA ARG A 1097 -44.85 21.63 26.88
C ARG A 1097 -46.19 22.24 26.48
N THR A 1098 -46.52 22.20 25.19
CA THR A 1098 -47.79 22.74 24.68
C THR A 1098 -48.98 21.91 25.14
N SER A 1099 -48.85 20.58 25.11
CA SER A 1099 -49.84 19.64 25.64
C SER A 1099 -50.15 19.89 27.12
N ARG A 1100 -49.12 20.10 27.96
CA ARG A 1100 -49.31 20.45 29.38
C ARG A 1100 -50.09 21.75 29.56
N ARG A 1101 -49.79 22.80 28.78
CA ARG A 1101 -50.53 24.07 28.82
C ARG A 1101 -51.98 23.91 28.36
N LEU A 1102 -52.24 23.08 27.35
CA LEU A 1102 -53.60 22.76 26.91
C LEU A 1102 -54.38 22.01 27.98
N ALA A 1103 -53.74 21.09 28.70
CA ALA A 1103 -54.36 20.36 29.82
C ALA A 1103 -54.72 21.29 30.99
N GLU A 1104 -53.87 22.28 31.30
CA GLU A 1104 -54.12 23.27 32.36
C GLU A 1104 -55.37 24.13 32.09
N ILE A 1105 -55.59 24.56 30.84
CA ILE A 1105 -56.74 25.41 30.49
C ILE A 1105 -58.05 24.63 30.33
N SER A 1106 -57.98 23.32 30.17
CA SER A 1106 -59.13 22.48 29.80
C SER A 1106 -59.69 21.60 30.91
N ASP A 1107 -59.16 21.73 32.13
CA ASP A 1107 -59.40 20.77 33.23
C ASP A 1107 -58.98 19.33 32.85
N GLY A 1108 -57.87 19.16 32.13
CA GLY A 1108 -57.25 17.85 31.91
C GLY A 1108 -57.48 17.19 30.54
N ILE A 1109 -57.90 17.93 29.50
CA ILE A 1109 -57.89 17.40 28.12
C ILE A 1109 -56.43 17.28 27.66
N GLN A 1110 -56.02 16.06 27.34
CA GLN A 1110 -54.66 15.78 26.89
C GLN A 1110 -54.64 15.57 25.38
N VAL A 1111 -53.80 16.36 24.71
CA VAL A 1111 -53.53 16.26 23.28
C VAL A 1111 -52.13 15.68 23.11
N TYR A 1112 -51.97 14.70 22.24
CA TYR A 1112 -50.72 13.98 22.08
C TYR A 1112 -50.26 14.03 20.63
N SER A 1113 -49.00 14.38 20.42
CA SER A 1113 -48.34 14.17 19.15
C SER A 1113 -47.16 13.25 19.37
N GLU A 1114 -47.16 12.11 18.70
CA GLU A 1114 -45.95 11.31 18.50
C GLU A 1114 -45.22 11.83 17.26
N VAL A 1115 -43.89 11.82 17.32
CA VAL A 1115 -43.06 11.99 16.12
C VAL A 1115 -43.34 10.79 15.21
N THR A 1116 -44.08 11.00 14.13
CA THR A 1116 -44.24 9.95 13.11
C THR A 1116 -43.65 10.47 11.81
N GLY A 1117 -42.38 10.17 11.59
CA GLY A 1117 -41.70 10.50 10.35
C GLY A 1117 -40.29 9.97 10.37
N HIS A 1118 -39.95 9.18 9.35
CA HIS A 1118 -38.57 8.80 9.11
C HIS A 1118 -37.83 10.02 8.57
N TRP A 1119 -36.80 10.50 9.27
CA TRP A 1119 -35.94 11.56 8.75
C TRP A 1119 -34.88 10.92 7.87
N GLU A 1120 -34.92 11.24 6.58
CA GLU A 1120 -33.94 10.71 5.64
C GLU A 1120 -32.53 11.22 5.99
N THR A 1121 -31.53 10.34 5.85
CA THR A 1121 -30.13 10.70 6.02
C THR A 1121 -29.72 11.62 4.85
N PRO A 1122 -29.17 12.82 5.10
CA PRO A 1122 -28.76 13.71 4.02
C PRO A 1122 -27.61 13.11 3.22
N THR A 1123 -27.58 13.39 1.91
CA THR A 1123 -26.41 13.04 1.08
C THR A 1123 -25.31 14.06 1.32
N LEU A 1124 -24.19 13.62 1.89
CA LEU A 1124 -23.04 14.48 2.16
C LEU A 1124 -22.43 15.00 0.86
N LYS A 1125 -22.03 16.26 0.85
CA LYS A 1125 -21.37 16.88 -0.31
C LYS A 1125 -19.86 16.79 -0.10
N ARG A 1126 -19.16 16.20 -1.07
CA ARG A 1126 -17.70 16.24 -1.13
C ARG A 1126 -17.26 17.43 -1.95
N THR A 1127 -16.21 18.08 -1.49
CA THR A 1127 -15.60 19.19 -2.22
C THR A 1127 -14.72 18.64 -3.35
N ASP A 1128 -14.88 19.16 -4.57
CA ASP A 1128 -14.02 18.85 -5.74
C ASP A 1128 -12.63 19.50 -5.58
N VAL A 1129 -11.87 19.13 -4.55
CA VAL A 1129 -10.52 19.67 -4.37
C VAL A 1129 -9.51 18.81 -5.12
N LYS A 1130 -9.06 19.31 -6.28
CA LYS A 1130 -7.89 18.74 -6.98
C LYS A 1130 -6.68 18.81 -6.06
N GLU A 1131 -5.98 17.67 -5.88
CA GLU A 1131 -4.76 17.50 -5.08
C GLU A 1131 -4.43 18.72 -4.19
N PRO A 1132 -5.10 18.86 -3.03
CA PRO A 1132 -5.02 20.06 -2.20
C PRO A 1132 -3.59 20.36 -1.72
N ILE A 1133 -2.76 19.32 -1.67
CA ILE A 1133 -1.40 19.36 -1.18
C ILE A 1133 -0.47 19.19 -2.37
N ALA A 1134 0.42 20.16 -2.57
CA ALA A 1134 1.46 20.07 -3.58
C ALA A 1134 2.57 19.11 -3.10
N TRP A 1135 2.38 17.81 -3.30
CA TRP A 1135 3.31 16.75 -2.85
C TRP A 1135 4.76 16.97 -3.30
N LYS A 1136 4.95 17.64 -4.44
CA LYS A 1136 6.27 18.07 -4.95
C LYS A 1136 7.04 18.97 -3.98
N ASN A 1137 6.33 19.82 -3.22
CA ASN A 1137 6.94 20.81 -2.31
C ASN A 1137 7.35 20.20 -0.97
N VAL A 1138 6.68 19.13 -0.56
CA VAL A 1138 6.95 18.39 0.68
C VAL A 1138 7.84 17.18 0.47
N TRP A 1139 8.09 16.78 -0.79
CA TRP A 1139 9.09 15.79 -1.17
C TRP A 1139 10.47 16.04 -0.54
N LYS A 1140 10.87 17.30 -0.36
CA LYS A 1140 12.15 17.68 0.28
C LYS A 1140 12.34 17.13 1.71
N TYR A 1141 11.26 16.77 2.41
CA TYR A 1141 11.31 16.14 3.74
C TYR A 1141 11.58 14.63 3.67
N PHE A 1142 11.37 14.04 2.49
CA PHE A 1142 11.70 12.65 2.17
C PHE A 1142 13.03 12.62 1.39
N LYS A 1143 14.14 12.40 2.12
CA LYS A 1143 15.46 12.23 1.52
C LYS A 1143 15.67 10.77 1.09
N ASN A 1144 15.58 9.87 2.06
CA ASN A 1144 15.61 8.42 1.89
C ASN A 1144 14.72 7.77 2.97
N PRO A 1145 14.32 6.50 2.81
CA PRO A 1145 13.46 5.80 3.78
C PRO A 1145 14.01 5.83 5.20
N LYS A 1146 15.32 5.71 5.38
CA LYS A 1146 15.94 5.66 6.70
C LYS A 1146 15.84 7.01 7.43
N HIS A 1147 16.25 8.11 6.81
CA HIS A 1147 16.08 9.47 7.32
C HIS A 1147 14.61 9.77 7.62
N PHE A 1148 13.70 9.26 6.80
CA PHE A 1148 12.28 9.48 6.96
C PHE A 1148 11.71 8.72 8.17
N PHE A 1149 11.96 7.41 8.30
CA PHE A 1149 11.37 6.57 9.36
C PHE A 1149 12.15 6.53 10.66
N GLU A 1150 13.48 6.58 10.60
CA GLU A 1150 14.38 6.50 11.77
C GLU A 1150 14.95 7.87 12.16
N GLY A 1151 14.91 8.85 11.26
CA GLY A 1151 15.38 10.22 11.48
C GLY A 1151 14.25 11.25 11.71
N PRO A 1152 14.54 12.55 11.57
CA PRO A 1152 13.55 13.61 11.78
C PRO A 1152 12.59 13.76 10.59
N GLY A 1153 12.84 13.12 9.44
CA GLY A 1153 12.13 13.39 8.18
C GLY A 1153 10.61 13.24 8.29
N ARG A 1154 10.10 12.18 8.94
CA ARG A 1154 8.66 11.99 9.13
C ARG A 1154 8.05 13.01 10.09
N LYS A 1155 8.75 13.37 11.17
CA LYS A 1155 8.28 14.44 12.08
C LYS A 1155 8.28 15.80 11.39
N GLN A 1156 9.27 16.08 10.54
CA GLN A 1156 9.34 17.31 9.74
C GLN A 1156 8.23 17.37 8.69
N LEU A 1157 7.97 16.27 7.98
CA LEU A 1157 6.84 16.16 7.06
C LEU A 1157 5.52 16.37 7.81
N GLN A 1158 5.34 15.72 8.96
CA GLN A 1158 4.14 15.86 9.77
C GLN A 1158 3.94 17.32 10.21
N ALA A 1159 4.98 17.98 10.73
CA ALA A 1159 4.90 19.39 11.12
C ALA A 1159 4.61 20.33 9.94
N ALA A 1160 5.09 20.00 8.74
CA ALA A 1160 4.82 20.77 7.53
C ALA A 1160 3.39 20.55 6.99
N LEU A 1161 2.87 19.33 7.06
CA LEU A 1161 1.55 18.97 6.55
C LEU A 1161 0.41 19.27 7.52
N GLU A 1162 0.66 19.24 8.83
CA GLU A 1162 -0.37 19.41 9.85
C GLU A 1162 -1.22 20.70 9.68
N PRO A 1163 -0.64 21.87 9.36
CA PRO A 1163 -1.43 23.07 9.08
C PRO A 1163 -2.30 22.94 7.83
N GLU A 1164 -1.77 22.34 6.74
CA GLU A 1164 -2.49 22.15 5.49
C GLU A 1164 -3.65 21.14 5.66
N LEU A 1165 -3.40 20.03 6.35
CA LEU A 1165 -4.41 19.01 6.64
C LEU A 1165 -5.50 19.55 7.58
N LYS A 1166 -5.14 20.37 8.58
CA LYS A 1166 -6.13 21.04 9.44
C LYS A 1166 -6.97 22.06 8.67
N ALA A 1167 -6.35 22.83 7.77
CA ALA A 1167 -7.08 23.76 6.91
C ALA A 1167 -8.06 23.01 6.00
N LEU A 1168 -7.64 21.90 5.41
CA LEU A 1168 -8.49 21.03 4.60
C LEU A 1168 -9.65 20.46 5.42
N LEU A 1169 -9.37 19.93 6.61
CA LEU A 1169 -10.40 19.44 7.53
C LEU A 1169 -11.43 20.52 7.84
N LEU A 1170 -10.99 21.72 8.22
CA LEU A 1170 -11.90 22.84 8.51
C LEU A 1170 -12.73 23.23 7.28
N GLN A 1171 -12.10 23.30 6.11
CA GLN A 1171 -12.79 23.61 4.85
C GLN A 1171 -13.89 22.59 4.53
N GLU A 1172 -13.64 21.29 4.68
CA GLU A 1172 -14.65 20.25 4.43
C GLU A 1172 -15.81 20.29 5.44
N LEU A 1173 -15.51 20.58 6.71
CA LEU A 1173 -16.52 20.74 7.75
C LEU A 1173 -17.39 21.99 7.48
N GLU A 1174 -16.77 23.13 7.15
CA GLU A 1174 -17.46 24.37 6.79
C GLU A 1174 -18.32 24.22 5.53
N HIS A 1175 -17.84 23.48 4.51
CA HIS A 1175 -18.58 23.20 3.29
C HIS A 1175 -19.90 22.48 3.56
N ASN A 1176 -19.89 21.54 4.51
CA ASN A 1176 -21.08 20.79 4.90
C ASN A 1176 -21.91 21.49 5.98
N GLU A 1177 -21.34 22.39 6.79
CA GLU A 1177 -22.02 23.05 7.90
C GLU A 1177 -23.31 23.76 7.45
N ALA A 1178 -23.21 24.67 6.49
CA ALA A 1178 -24.37 25.47 6.06
C ALA A 1178 -25.50 24.58 5.49
N TYR A 1179 -25.12 23.58 4.68
CA TYR A 1179 -26.06 22.62 4.10
C TYR A 1179 -26.77 21.81 5.19
N LEU A 1180 -26.02 21.25 6.14
CA LEU A 1180 -26.59 20.42 7.21
C LEU A 1180 -27.44 21.26 8.18
N ILE A 1181 -27.04 22.49 8.51
CA ILE A 1181 -27.86 23.41 9.32
C ILE A 1181 -29.21 23.65 8.64
N THR A 1182 -29.21 24.05 7.36
CA THR A 1182 -30.46 24.30 6.63
C THR A 1182 -31.31 23.03 6.54
N TYR A 1183 -30.71 21.89 6.23
CA TYR A 1183 -31.40 20.60 6.15
C TYR A 1183 -32.13 20.25 7.45
N PHE A 1184 -31.46 20.31 8.60
CA PHE A 1184 -32.06 19.97 9.88
C PHE A 1184 -33.02 21.05 10.40
N GLN A 1185 -32.82 22.32 10.05
CA GLN A 1185 -33.80 23.39 10.31
C GLN A 1185 -35.10 23.11 9.56
N ASP A 1186 -35.03 22.77 8.28
CA ASP A 1186 -36.21 22.48 7.47
C ASP A 1186 -36.96 21.25 7.96
N LEU A 1187 -36.25 20.16 8.31
CA LEU A 1187 -36.86 18.98 8.94
C LEU A 1187 -37.52 19.30 10.28
N THR A 1188 -36.85 20.10 11.12
CA THR A 1188 -37.39 20.50 12.43
C THR A 1188 -38.64 21.36 12.28
N ARG A 1189 -38.64 22.34 11.35
CA ARG A 1189 -39.82 23.17 11.07
C ARG A 1189 -40.98 22.34 10.50
N ALA A 1190 -40.69 21.44 9.56
CA ALA A 1190 -41.69 20.53 9.00
C ALA A 1190 -42.30 19.65 10.10
N SER A 1191 -41.49 19.11 11.01
CA SER A 1191 -41.95 18.30 12.14
C SER A 1191 -42.77 19.11 13.15
N LEU A 1192 -42.40 20.36 13.45
CA LEU A 1192 -43.21 21.25 14.30
C LEU A 1192 -44.57 21.57 13.66
N MET A 1193 -44.59 21.79 12.34
CA MET A 1193 -45.83 22.07 11.61
C MET A 1193 -46.75 20.85 11.56
N ASP A 1194 -46.20 19.66 11.32
CA ASP A 1194 -46.95 18.39 11.38
C ASP A 1194 -47.51 18.12 12.79
N HIS A 1195 -46.72 18.32 13.84
CA HIS A 1195 -47.20 18.24 15.23
C HIS A 1195 -48.34 19.24 15.48
N LYS A 1196 -48.20 20.48 15.00
CA LYS A 1196 -49.20 21.53 15.16
C LYS A 1196 -50.53 21.11 14.51
N GLU A 1197 -50.49 20.72 13.23
CA GLU A 1197 -51.68 20.33 12.48
C GLU A 1197 -52.42 19.17 13.16
N ARG A 1198 -51.67 18.17 13.63
CA ARG A 1198 -52.25 17.03 14.39
C ARG A 1198 -52.84 17.44 15.72
N MET A 1199 -52.15 18.28 16.48
CA MET A 1199 -52.65 18.75 17.77
C MET A 1199 -53.87 19.67 17.60
N GLU A 1200 -53.92 20.51 16.56
CA GLU A 1200 -55.09 21.35 16.23
C GLU A 1200 -56.30 20.52 15.84
N GLU A 1201 -56.08 19.48 15.04
CA GLU A 1201 -57.12 18.53 14.66
C GLU A 1201 -57.63 17.75 15.88
N GLN A 1202 -56.74 17.13 16.66
CA GLN A 1202 -57.11 16.43 17.89
C GLN A 1202 -57.84 17.33 18.88
N TRP A 1203 -57.34 18.56 19.11
CA TRP A 1203 -57.96 19.53 20.01
C TRP A 1203 -59.37 19.93 19.56
N SER A 1204 -59.52 20.22 18.26
CA SER A 1204 -60.82 20.59 17.68
C SER A 1204 -61.84 19.46 17.79
N GLU A 1205 -61.39 18.23 17.58
CA GLU A 1205 -62.23 17.04 17.70
C GLU A 1205 -62.57 16.67 19.14
N GLU A 1206 -61.61 16.78 20.08
CA GLU A 1206 -61.82 16.60 21.52
C GLU A 1206 -62.91 17.51 22.05
N ILE A 1207 -62.79 18.81 21.79
CA ILE A 1207 -63.77 19.79 22.26
C ILE A 1207 -65.11 19.59 21.55
N ALA A 1208 -65.12 19.31 20.25
CA ALA A 1208 -66.36 19.01 19.52
C ALA A 1208 -67.06 17.77 20.09
N GLY A 1209 -66.30 16.77 20.53
CA GLY A 1209 -66.81 15.57 21.19
C GLY A 1209 -67.42 15.82 22.55
N LEU A 1210 -66.75 16.59 23.40
CA LEU A 1210 -67.29 16.98 24.69
C LEU A 1210 -68.56 17.83 24.54
N ILE A 1211 -68.59 18.76 23.57
CA ILE A 1211 -69.78 19.55 23.25
C ILE A 1211 -70.92 18.64 22.75
N GLY A 1212 -70.61 17.69 21.86
CA GLY A 1212 -71.59 16.70 21.38
C GLY A 1212 -72.11 15.81 22.51
N ALA A 1213 -71.26 15.30 23.39
CA ALA A 1213 -71.66 14.46 24.52
C ALA A 1213 -72.64 15.18 25.48
N LEU A 1214 -72.50 16.49 25.65
CA LEU A 1214 -73.43 17.33 26.41
C LEU A 1214 -74.81 17.47 25.71
N GLU A 1215 -74.85 17.33 24.38
CA GLU A 1215 -76.07 17.32 23.56
C GLU A 1215 -76.74 15.92 23.50
N TYR A 1216 -75.96 14.84 23.57
CA TYR A 1216 -76.42 13.43 23.54
C TYR A 1216 -76.78 12.84 24.92
N ALA A 1217 -77.16 13.67 25.91
CA ALA A 1217 -77.46 13.23 27.28
C ALA A 1217 -78.55 12.12 27.40
N SER A 1218 -79.28 11.82 26.34
CA SER A 1218 -80.27 10.74 26.26
C SER A 1218 -79.70 9.32 26.07
N ASP A 1219 -78.39 9.16 25.85
CA ASP A 1219 -77.79 7.90 25.35
C ASP A 1219 -76.65 7.36 26.24
N ILE A 1220 -76.75 7.56 27.56
CA ILE A 1220 -75.71 7.14 28.54
C ILE A 1220 -75.49 5.62 28.54
N HIS A 1221 -76.56 4.83 28.41
CA HIS A 1221 -76.49 3.36 28.44
C HIS A 1221 -75.65 2.79 27.29
N THR A 1222 -75.75 3.38 26.11
CA THR A 1222 -75.01 3.02 24.89
C THR A 1222 -73.54 3.40 24.97
N LEU A 1223 -73.21 4.51 25.66
CA LEU A 1223 -71.82 4.87 25.96
C LEU A 1223 -71.20 3.94 27.01
N GLU A 1224 -71.96 3.52 28.03
CA GLU A 1224 -71.50 2.52 29.01
C GLU A 1224 -71.20 1.17 28.33
N GLU A 1225 -72.08 0.74 27.41
CA GLU A 1225 -71.87 -0.46 26.59
C GLU A 1225 -70.64 -0.32 25.67
N LEU A 1226 -70.40 0.86 25.11
CA LEU A 1226 -69.19 1.14 24.32
C LEU A 1226 -67.91 1.03 25.14
N VAL A 1227 -67.90 1.51 26.39
CA VAL A 1227 -66.74 1.35 27.31
C VAL A 1227 -66.48 -0.12 27.58
N THR A 1228 -67.52 -0.93 27.84
CA THR A 1228 -67.37 -2.37 28.02
C THR A 1228 -66.75 -3.03 26.79
N ARG A 1229 -67.24 -2.72 25.59
CA ARG A 1229 -66.72 -3.29 24.33
C ARG A 1229 -65.29 -2.81 24.00
N LEU A 1230 -64.95 -1.56 24.32
CA LEU A 1230 -63.57 -1.06 24.19
C LEU A 1230 -62.63 -1.72 25.21
N ASN A 1231 -63.12 -2.02 26.42
CA ASN A 1231 -62.35 -2.76 27.41
C ASN A 1231 -62.10 -4.20 26.96
N GLU A 1232 -63.10 -4.88 26.43
CA GLU A 1232 -62.95 -6.20 25.81
C GLU A 1232 -61.96 -6.18 24.63
N ALA A 1233 -62.04 -5.14 23.77
CA ALA A 1233 -61.08 -4.96 22.68
C ALA A 1233 -59.66 -4.73 23.21
N GLN A 1234 -59.48 -3.93 24.25
CA GLN A 1234 -58.18 -3.67 24.87
C GLN A 1234 -57.60 -4.91 25.56
N GLU A 1235 -58.41 -5.68 26.28
CA GLU A 1235 -58.03 -6.94 26.91
C GLU A 1235 -57.70 -8.01 25.86
N SER A 1236 -58.37 -8.02 24.71
CA SER A 1236 -58.07 -8.95 23.62
C SER A 1236 -56.73 -8.69 22.91
N LEU A 1237 -56.14 -7.50 23.09
CA LEU A 1237 -54.82 -7.16 22.56
C LEU A 1237 -53.67 -7.70 23.42
N ILE A 1238 -53.89 -7.89 24.73
CA ILE A 1238 -52.89 -8.34 25.71
C ILE A 1238 -52.98 -9.85 25.86
#